data_AF-A0A0B7KI71-F1
#
_entry.id   AF-A0A0B7KI71-F1
#
_cell.length_a   1.000
_cell.length_b   1.000
_cell.length_c   1.000
_cell.angle_alpha   90.00
_cell.angle_beta   90.00
_cell.angle_gamma   90.00
#
_symmetry.space_group_name_H-M   'P 1'
#
loop_
_entity.id
_entity.type
_entity.pdbx_description
1 polymer ?
#
loop_
_entity_poly.entity_id
_entity_poly.type
_entity_poly.pdbx_seq_one_letter_code
_entity_poly.pdbx_strand_id
1 'polypeptide(L)'
;MVGIGAGIPSAKRDIRLGDIAVSIPRDDHPGVIQYDFGKYELNGSFILKGCLDKPPPILINADGALEELEIQHKSPLEKIISRVTKQPSFARPTSEDILFEADFHHVKGDNCITCKELGADKVINHPIREQPKVHRGLILSGGGVIKNNEDKDRLRRGRDDAVCFEMEAAGIMDEIPCLVVRGISDYGDSHKHDDWQNYAAGVAAAYARALLRRINGKEVKETALMRKALDALEHRIDEISNDLKNHVIVTANEKLRRDILRWLITINYSPQQDRYIRTRYPGTGQWFLNSAEFQKWLGASNQTLVCQGFPGAGKTIMTSVVVEHLQSLFQQGSHSVAYVYCDFQKRAQQKAIDILVSVLKQLTTKLAIIPDGVRDLYSQHQHDNVLFCKTADISKAIVRVISGLKRAFIIVDALDECPDAKELVSQLLQIQSMTGANLFITLRPDKDMQKRLEQGIFTEIWATVQDLNTYIDQRASELGAVEADDAAFQRDIRAEMKRQITESVHGIFLLARFYIDSLADKTTRNEILRELKSLPKGPLTYDEAYGKTIKRIRTQPPPRLRLASQVLTLLACAERPLTIKELGDALAVRLGHSLLDKGDIPRGFIIVTVCMGLVIVEEDSGIIRLVHHTALEYLRDNTACLSSLVNPAIPDSVTVFDAHKNHAAWCDAHRYFGTICLSYLSMAVFGGGACHRKAEFTERLQSNPLFHYAAHNWGHHVRQSLVLCDEVMSFFREPLKVEASAQLLEKMLGSEGVWQGYTRQLTPLHLVAYFGIHSAVQLLCEAFADVRDSFGRTPLSLAAENGHEAVVRVLVARNDVDPDCRDVRGETPLSLATKKGHEGVVRALLEAGAEVDIEVNNHREWNCGGYNYHRCDTMTPLHLAAKGKHLTIVSLLLNWGAKVNKPSISHTTSRRNIMNPLSYCAGYNFKIRPSSNSYDVFEISSHTTISTALHFAYHQPMVKKLLEHGADATNKYSVIHNPMYRELRCPIGMGVFLCCFCCSRVWS
;
A
#
# COMPACT_ATOMS: atom_id res chain seq x y z
N MET A 1 32.55 -44.30 38.24
CA MET A 1 31.69 -44.94 39.26
C MET A 1 32.27 -46.29 39.64
N VAL A 2 32.43 -46.59 40.93
CA VAL A 2 33.14 -47.79 41.42
C VAL A 2 32.24 -48.52 42.40
N GLY A 3 32.18 -49.85 42.33
CA GLY A 3 31.30 -50.66 43.17
C GLY A 3 31.52 -52.15 42.94
N ILE A 4 30.52 -52.97 43.25
CA ILE A 4 30.53 -54.43 43.02
C ILE A 4 29.38 -54.85 42.10
N GLY A 5 29.54 -55.99 41.45
CA GLY A 5 28.50 -56.54 40.60
C GLY A 5 28.66 -58.04 40.39
N ALA A 6 27.67 -58.60 39.70
CA ALA A 6 27.58 -60.00 39.36
C ALA A 6 28.33 -60.28 38.06
N GLY A 7 29.33 -61.17 38.11
CA GLY A 7 30.11 -61.55 36.93
C GLY A 7 29.31 -62.41 35.97
N ILE A 8 29.61 -62.29 34.67
CA ILE A 8 29.00 -63.10 33.62
C ILE A 8 30.06 -64.00 32.96
N PRO A 9 30.36 -65.19 33.53
CA PRO A 9 31.29 -66.13 32.93
C PRO A 9 30.81 -66.57 31.53
N SER A 10 31.74 -66.81 30.61
CA SER A 10 31.44 -67.37 29.29
C SER A 10 32.62 -68.16 28.75
N ALA A 11 32.40 -68.96 27.71
CA ALA A 11 33.48 -69.70 27.04
C ALA A 11 34.62 -68.79 26.52
N LYS A 12 34.33 -67.52 26.22
CA LYS A 12 35.32 -66.52 25.75
C LYS A 12 36.01 -65.77 26.91
N ARG A 13 35.38 -65.69 28.08
CA ARG A 13 35.86 -64.91 29.24
C ARG A 13 35.65 -65.68 30.54
N ASP A 14 36.77 -66.15 31.10
CA ASP A 14 36.88 -66.76 32.42
C ASP A 14 36.86 -65.68 33.52
N ILE A 15 35.66 -65.11 33.74
CA ILE A 15 35.36 -64.10 34.77
C ILE A 15 35.12 -64.79 36.10
N ARG A 16 35.80 -64.31 37.15
CA ARG A 16 35.88 -64.97 38.45
C ARG A 16 35.57 -64.06 39.62
N LEU A 17 35.23 -64.62 40.78
CA LEU A 17 35.06 -63.84 41.99
C LEU A 17 36.37 -63.08 42.33
N GLY A 18 36.22 -61.80 42.63
CA GLY A 18 37.31 -60.88 42.87
C GLY A 18 37.93 -60.22 41.63
N ASP A 19 37.56 -60.65 40.41
CA ASP A 19 37.98 -59.96 39.18
C ASP A 19 37.36 -58.55 39.06
N ILE A 20 37.83 -57.76 38.09
CA ILE A 20 37.35 -56.41 37.82
C ILE A 20 36.65 -56.37 36.47
N ALA A 21 35.44 -55.83 36.40
CA ALA A 21 34.74 -55.48 35.18
C ALA A 21 34.80 -53.96 34.94
N VAL A 22 35.10 -53.54 33.72
CA VAL A 22 35.15 -52.12 33.32
C VAL A 22 34.27 -51.90 32.09
N SER A 23 33.38 -50.92 32.16
CA SER A 23 32.50 -50.53 31.06
C SER A 23 33.30 -49.81 29.97
N ILE A 24 33.48 -50.43 28.80
CA ILE A 24 34.16 -49.78 27.67
C ILE A 24 33.18 -49.68 26.49
N PRO A 25 32.97 -48.48 25.91
CA PRO A 25 32.13 -48.34 24.72
C PRO A 25 32.70 -49.11 23.54
N ARG A 26 31.81 -49.70 22.74
CA ARG A 26 32.10 -50.33 21.45
C ARG A 26 31.17 -49.77 20.37
N ASP A 27 31.36 -50.18 19.12
CA ASP A 27 30.56 -49.68 18.00
C ASP A 27 29.05 -49.94 18.18
N ASP A 28 28.68 -51.01 18.89
CA ASP A 28 27.31 -51.46 19.11
C ASP A 28 26.71 -51.10 20.49
N HIS A 29 27.50 -50.49 21.40
CA HIS A 29 27.01 -50.06 22.71
C HIS A 29 27.86 -48.94 23.37
N PRO A 30 27.26 -48.05 24.19
CA PRO A 30 27.99 -46.97 24.85
C PRO A 30 28.85 -47.41 26.06
N GLY A 31 28.84 -48.70 26.39
CA GLY A 31 29.66 -49.32 27.44
C GLY A 31 28.83 -49.80 28.64
N VAL A 32 27.70 -49.13 28.88
CA VAL A 32 26.67 -49.55 29.83
C VAL A 32 25.32 -49.56 29.12
N ILE A 33 24.50 -50.58 29.37
CA ILE A 33 23.12 -50.64 28.87
C ILE A 33 22.20 -50.91 30.05
N GLN A 34 21.11 -50.14 30.12
CA GLN A 34 20.06 -50.42 31.09
C GLN A 34 19.20 -51.60 30.61
N TYR A 35 19.35 -52.79 31.20
CA TYR A 35 18.73 -54.01 30.67
C TYR A 35 17.22 -54.13 30.92
N ASP A 36 16.68 -53.38 31.88
CA ASP A 36 15.26 -53.42 32.25
C ASP A 36 14.44 -52.25 31.67
N PHE A 37 15.08 -51.33 30.94
CA PHE A 37 14.41 -50.18 30.35
C PHE A 37 14.17 -50.37 28.84
N GLY A 38 12.91 -50.59 28.47
CA GLY A 38 12.53 -50.91 27.09
C GLY A 38 11.07 -51.30 26.96
N LYS A 39 10.69 -51.77 25.77
CA LYS A 39 9.31 -52.16 25.45
C LYS A 39 9.30 -53.55 24.80
N TYR A 40 8.35 -54.38 25.19
CA TYR A 40 8.04 -55.62 24.46
C TYR A 40 7.22 -55.30 23.20
N GLU A 41 7.66 -55.82 22.07
CA GLU A 41 6.91 -55.80 20.82
C GLU A 41 5.85 -56.91 20.77
N LEU A 42 4.90 -56.78 19.84
CA LEU A 42 3.78 -57.71 19.66
C LEU A 42 4.21 -59.16 19.38
N ASN A 43 5.44 -59.36 18.88
CA ASN A 43 6.05 -60.68 18.65
C ASN A 43 6.74 -61.27 19.90
N GLY A 44 6.65 -60.60 21.05
CA GLY A 44 7.28 -61.01 22.31
C GLY A 44 8.74 -60.60 22.47
N SER A 45 9.38 -59.98 21.46
CA SER A 45 10.76 -59.50 21.55
C SER A 45 10.85 -58.20 22.36
N PHE A 46 11.89 -58.07 23.20
CA PHE A 46 12.10 -56.84 23.98
C PHE A 46 13.10 -55.92 23.30
N ILE A 47 12.69 -54.68 23.03
CA ILE A 47 13.56 -53.63 22.51
C ILE A 47 13.96 -52.70 23.64
N LEU A 48 15.27 -52.61 23.87
CA LEU A 48 15.87 -51.64 24.79
C LEU A 48 15.61 -50.23 24.28
N LYS A 49 15.09 -49.35 25.15
CA LYS A 49 14.90 -47.93 24.82
C LYS A 49 15.93 -47.10 25.58
N GLY A 50 16.54 -46.14 24.90
CA GLY A 50 17.54 -45.25 25.48
C GLY A 50 18.97 -45.77 25.28
N CYS A 51 19.90 -44.83 25.13
CA CYS A 51 21.34 -45.08 25.12
C CYS A 51 21.92 -44.19 26.21
N LEU A 52 22.59 -44.80 27.19
CA LEU A 52 23.29 -44.05 28.24
C LEU A 52 24.49 -43.32 27.64
N ASP A 53 24.87 -42.21 28.26
CA ASP A 53 26.03 -41.44 27.83
C ASP A 53 27.33 -42.25 27.89
N LYS A 54 28.22 -42.02 26.90
CA LYS A 54 29.54 -42.65 26.86
C LYS A 54 30.43 -42.08 27.97
N PRO A 55 31.32 -42.89 28.58
CA PRO A 55 32.32 -42.36 29.50
C PRO A 55 33.17 -41.25 28.84
N PRO A 56 33.56 -40.20 29.59
CA PRO A 56 34.40 -39.14 29.07
C PRO A 56 35.67 -39.69 28.39
N PRO A 57 36.09 -39.16 27.22
CA PRO A 57 37.24 -39.68 26.48
C PRO A 57 38.54 -39.75 27.30
N ILE A 58 38.74 -38.81 28.22
CA ILE A 58 39.91 -38.79 29.11
C ILE A 58 39.98 -40.04 30.02
N LEU A 59 38.84 -40.56 30.46
CA LEU A 59 38.78 -41.78 31.28
C LEU A 59 38.99 -43.04 30.43
N ILE A 60 38.46 -43.06 29.20
CA ILE A 60 38.68 -44.15 28.24
C ILE A 60 40.16 -44.23 27.86
N ASN A 61 40.80 -43.09 27.59
CA ASN A 61 42.22 -43.02 27.26
C ASN A 61 43.09 -43.44 28.45
N ALA A 62 42.73 -43.03 29.67
CA ALA A 62 43.42 -43.47 30.88
C ALA A 62 43.31 -44.98 31.11
N ASP A 63 42.16 -45.57 30.78
CA ASP A 63 41.92 -47.01 30.84
C ASP A 63 42.77 -47.76 29.81
N GLY A 64 42.76 -47.31 28.56
CA GLY A 64 43.58 -47.89 27.49
C GLY A 64 45.09 -47.82 27.81
N ALA A 65 45.55 -46.72 28.40
CA ALA A 65 46.94 -46.61 28.86
C ALA A 65 47.26 -47.56 30.03
N LEU A 66 46.29 -47.91 30.87
CA LEU A 66 46.46 -48.89 31.93
C LEU A 66 46.45 -50.32 31.38
N GLU A 67 45.58 -50.61 30.40
CA GLU A 67 45.54 -51.88 29.66
C GLU A 67 46.88 -52.19 28.99
N GLU A 68 47.49 -51.20 28.33
CA GLU A 68 48.79 -51.37 27.70
C GLU A 68 49.88 -51.79 28.71
N LEU A 69 49.84 -51.24 29.92
CA LEU A 69 50.77 -51.60 30.99
C LEU A 69 50.48 -52.97 31.60
N GLU A 70 49.22 -53.41 31.63
CA GLU A 70 48.82 -54.76 32.03
C GLU A 70 49.38 -55.79 31.07
N ILE A 71 49.25 -55.55 29.76
CA ILE A 71 49.82 -56.41 28.70
C ILE A 71 51.34 -56.48 28.81
N GLN A 72 52.01 -55.38 29.18
CA GLN A 72 53.46 -55.34 29.38
C GLN A 72 53.93 -55.90 30.74
N HIS A 73 53.03 -56.41 31.60
CA HIS A 73 53.31 -56.84 32.98
C HIS A 73 53.98 -55.76 33.85
N LYS A 74 53.68 -54.49 33.58
CA LYS A 74 54.18 -53.30 34.30
C LYS A 74 53.08 -52.54 35.02
N SER A 75 51.88 -53.09 35.08
CA SER A 75 50.74 -52.43 35.71
C SER A 75 51.02 -52.18 37.21
N PRO A 76 50.75 -50.97 37.72
CA PRO A 76 50.84 -50.71 39.16
C PRO A 76 49.72 -51.40 39.95
N LEU A 77 48.73 -51.99 39.25
CA LEU A 77 47.51 -52.53 39.84
C LEU A 77 47.79 -53.60 40.88
N GLU A 78 48.64 -54.59 40.60
CA GLU A 78 48.98 -55.67 41.55
C GLU A 78 49.52 -55.12 42.87
N LYS A 79 50.43 -54.14 42.79
CA LYS A 79 50.99 -53.47 43.97
C LYS A 79 49.93 -52.69 44.75
N ILE A 80 48.97 -52.07 44.06
CA ILE A 80 47.88 -51.32 44.70
C ILE A 80 46.91 -52.31 45.37
N ILE A 81 46.53 -53.39 44.68
CA ILE A 81 45.68 -54.45 45.23
C ILE A 81 46.32 -55.04 46.47
N SER A 82 47.60 -55.43 46.43
CA SER A 82 48.31 -55.98 47.61
C SER A 82 48.35 -55.03 48.81
N ARG A 83 48.18 -53.72 48.59
CA ARG A 83 48.12 -52.73 49.68
C ARG A 83 46.71 -52.58 50.21
N VAL A 84 45.70 -52.61 49.33
CA VAL A 84 44.30 -52.54 49.72
C VAL A 84 43.89 -53.80 50.48
N THR A 85 44.25 -54.98 49.98
CA THR A 85 43.87 -56.29 50.55
C THR A 85 44.63 -56.67 51.82
N LYS A 86 45.65 -55.88 52.22
CA LYS A 86 46.28 -55.99 53.55
C LYS A 86 45.39 -55.48 54.67
N GLN A 87 44.41 -54.63 54.36
CA GLN A 87 43.43 -54.22 55.36
C GLN A 87 42.48 -55.41 55.63
N PRO A 88 42.29 -55.84 56.89
CA PRO A 88 41.49 -57.02 57.20
C PRO A 88 40.08 -57.00 56.59
N SER A 89 39.45 -55.83 56.51
CA SER A 89 38.11 -55.66 55.93
C SER A 89 38.03 -55.95 54.42
N PHE A 90 39.14 -55.87 53.68
CA PHE A 90 39.22 -56.11 52.24
C PHE A 90 40.15 -57.28 51.90
N ALA A 91 40.50 -58.11 52.90
CA ALA A 91 41.32 -59.29 52.70
C ALA A 91 40.58 -60.31 51.82
N ARG A 92 41.34 -61.11 51.07
CA ARG A 92 40.75 -62.18 50.26
C ARG A 92 40.09 -63.19 51.21
N PRO A 93 38.82 -63.58 50.97
CA PRO A 93 38.14 -64.55 51.81
C PRO A 93 38.81 -65.93 51.72
N THR A 94 38.62 -66.74 52.75
CA THR A 94 39.11 -68.14 52.79
C THR A 94 38.22 -69.09 52.01
N SER A 95 37.03 -68.66 51.59
CA SER A 95 36.16 -69.45 50.72
C SER A 95 36.75 -69.58 49.32
N GLU A 96 36.49 -70.72 48.70
CA GLU A 96 36.89 -70.96 47.32
C GLU A 96 35.94 -70.26 46.34
N ASP A 97 36.50 -69.81 45.22
CA ASP A 97 35.72 -69.37 44.07
C ASP A 97 35.15 -70.61 43.37
N ILE A 98 33.84 -70.83 43.52
CA ILE A 98 33.12 -72.00 43.01
C ILE A 98 32.07 -71.51 42.03
N LEU A 99 32.10 -72.04 40.81
CA LEU A 99 31.09 -71.83 39.78
C LEU A 99 30.41 -73.16 39.46
N PHE A 100 29.08 -73.21 39.54
CA PHE A 100 28.30 -74.40 39.21
C PHE A 100 27.79 -74.36 37.76
N GLU A 101 27.51 -75.53 37.17
CA GLU A 101 26.78 -75.64 35.91
C GLU A 101 25.42 -74.95 36.00
N ALA A 102 24.96 -74.38 34.88
CA ALA A 102 23.82 -73.47 34.86
C ALA A 102 22.48 -74.11 35.32
N ASP A 103 22.36 -75.44 35.21
CA ASP A 103 21.18 -76.23 35.62
C ASP A 103 21.17 -76.58 37.12
N PHE A 104 22.29 -76.39 37.83
CA PHE A 104 22.39 -76.69 39.25
C PHE A 104 21.92 -75.51 40.11
N HIS A 105 20.94 -75.77 40.97
CA HIS A 105 20.32 -74.74 41.81
C HIS A 105 20.70 -74.94 43.28
N HIS A 106 20.82 -73.83 44.01
CA HIS A 106 21.25 -73.84 45.41
C HIS A 106 20.35 -74.72 46.28
N VAL A 107 20.96 -75.68 46.98
CA VAL A 107 20.28 -76.57 47.93
C VAL A 107 20.20 -75.88 49.30
N LYS A 108 18.97 -75.73 49.81
CA LYS A 108 18.58 -74.97 51.02
C LYS A 108 19.63 -75.00 52.16
N GLY A 109 20.19 -73.83 52.49
CA GLY A 109 21.20 -73.60 53.54
C GLY A 109 21.85 -72.21 53.38
N ASP A 110 22.59 -71.72 54.38
CA ASP A 110 23.16 -70.36 54.39
C ASP A 110 24.48 -70.23 53.60
N ASN A 111 25.10 -71.34 53.18
CA ASN A 111 26.32 -71.37 52.39
C ASN A 111 26.35 -72.53 51.38
N CYS A 112 27.29 -72.49 50.42
CA CYS A 112 27.37 -73.45 49.31
C CYS A 112 28.16 -74.73 49.65
N ILE A 113 28.36 -75.06 50.93
CA ILE A 113 29.13 -76.26 51.33
C ILE A 113 28.37 -77.53 50.91
N THR A 114 27.08 -77.62 51.24
CA THR A 114 26.21 -78.74 50.85
C THR A 114 26.07 -78.86 49.33
N CYS A 115 26.04 -77.73 48.63
CA CYS A 115 26.01 -77.66 47.18
C CYS A 115 27.28 -78.24 46.55
N LYS A 116 28.46 -77.97 47.15
CA LYS A 116 29.75 -78.51 46.70
C LYS A 116 29.83 -80.04 46.85
N GLU A 117 29.25 -80.60 47.92
CA GLU A 117 29.24 -82.04 48.16
C GLU A 117 28.24 -82.79 47.26
N LEU A 118 27.02 -82.26 47.08
CA LEU A 118 25.96 -82.91 46.30
C LEU A 118 26.09 -82.72 44.78
N GLY A 119 26.70 -81.61 44.35
CA GLY A 119 26.91 -81.27 42.94
C GLY A 119 28.38 -81.30 42.55
N ALA A 120 29.20 -82.16 43.17
CA ALA A 120 30.65 -82.19 42.91
C ALA A 120 31.01 -82.45 41.44
N ASP A 121 30.18 -83.21 40.72
CA ASP A 121 30.27 -83.45 39.27
C ASP A 121 29.75 -82.27 38.41
N LYS A 122 29.01 -81.35 39.04
CA LYS A 122 28.42 -80.13 38.46
C LYS A 122 29.21 -78.86 38.76
N VAL A 123 30.32 -78.95 39.49
CA VAL A 123 31.24 -77.82 39.68
C VAL A 123 32.10 -77.65 38.44
N ILE A 124 32.07 -76.46 37.84
CA ILE A 124 32.93 -76.15 36.70
C ILE A 124 34.37 -76.04 37.20
N ASN A 125 35.26 -76.86 36.66
CA ASN A 125 36.65 -76.93 37.11
C ASN A 125 37.43 -75.65 36.74
N HIS A 126 37.70 -74.80 37.73
CA HIS A 126 38.52 -73.59 37.59
C HIS A 126 39.63 -73.57 38.67
N PRO A 127 40.93 -73.74 38.31
CA PRO A 127 42.03 -73.79 39.29
C PRO A 127 42.23 -72.44 39.99
N ILE A 128 42.65 -72.43 41.26
CA ILE A 128 42.76 -71.20 42.09
C ILE A 128 43.52 -70.08 41.36
N ARG A 129 42.87 -68.93 41.19
CA ARG A 129 43.49 -67.72 40.60
C ARG A 129 43.99 -66.81 41.72
N GLU A 130 45.30 -66.62 41.85
CA GLU A 130 45.88 -65.83 42.93
C GLU A 130 45.66 -64.31 42.79
N GLN A 131 45.68 -63.79 41.56
CA GLN A 131 45.51 -62.37 41.27
C GLN A 131 44.29 -62.09 40.39
N PRO A 132 43.52 -61.03 40.68
CA PRO A 132 42.32 -60.71 39.91
C PRO A 132 42.66 -60.15 38.53
N LYS A 133 41.81 -60.47 37.55
CA LYS A 133 41.94 -60.04 36.16
C LYS A 133 40.96 -58.91 35.84
N VAL A 134 41.36 -58.00 34.96
CA VAL A 134 40.50 -56.93 34.44
C VAL A 134 39.81 -57.40 33.15
N HIS A 135 38.49 -57.25 33.10
CA HIS A 135 37.64 -57.60 31.97
C HIS A 135 36.93 -56.35 31.46
N ARG A 136 37.24 -55.98 30.21
CA ARG A 136 36.66 -54.81 29.54
C ARG A 136 35.54 -55.25 28.60
N GLY A 137 34.35 -54.68 28.77
CA GLY A 137 33.20 -55.02 27.94
C GLY A 137 31.94 -54.27 28.37
N LEU A 138 30.79 -54.79 27.95
CA LEU A 138 29.49 -54.23 28.30
C LEU A 138 29.13 -54.53 29.75
N ILE A 139 28.73 -53.50 30.51
CA ILE A 139 28.09 -53.65 31.81
C ILE A 139 26.57 -53.47 31.65
N LEU A 140 25.81 -54.42 32.17
CA LEU A 140 24.36 -54.41 32.15
C LEU A 140 23.85 -53.85 33.49
N SER A 141 23.22 -52.68 33.44
CA SER A 141 22.73 -51.96 34.62
C SER A 141 21.21 -52.08 34.74
N GLY A 142 20.63 -52.20 35.94
CA GLY A 142 19.18 -52.22 36.09
C GLY A 142 18.70 -52.20 37.54
N GLY A 143 17.43 -51.91 37.78
CA GLY A 143 16.88 -51.73 39.13
C GLY A 143 16.63 -53.02 39.93
N GLY A 144 16.81 -54.20 39.33
CA GLY A 144 16.48 -55.50 39.95
C GLY A 144 17.69 -56.40 40.22
N VAL A 145 17.73 -57.07 41.37
CA VAL A 145 18.76 -58.08 41.69
C VAL A 145 18.51 -59.36 40.89
N ILE A 146 19.52 -59.87 40.18
CA ILE A 146 19.46 -61.15 39.45
C ILE A 146 19.90 -62.28 40.40
N LYS A 147 19.10 -63.35 40.49
CA LYS A 147 19.29 -64.43 41.49
C LYS A 147 19.11 -65.86 40.93
N ASN A 148 19.02 -66.00 39.61
CA ASN A 148 18.89 -67.30 38.95
C ASN A 148 19.46 -67.23 37.52
N ASN A 149 19.85 -68.39 36.97
CA ASN A 149 20.52 -68.46 35.67
C ASN A 149 19.59 -68.17 34.49
N GLU A 150 18.30 -68.55 34.57
CA GLU A 150 17.32 -68.29 33.51
C GLU A 150 17.14 -66.78 33.26
N ASP A 151 17.02 -65.99 34.33
CA ASP A 151 16.91 -64.54 34.26
C ASP A 151 18.22 -63.90 33.75
N LYS A 152 19.37 -64.44 34.16
CA LYS A 152 20.69 -63.97 33.70
C LYS A 152 20.82 -64.07 32.17
N ASP A 153 20.51 -65.24 31.61
CA ASP A 153 20.60 -65.46 30.16
C ASP A 153 19.52 -64.67 29.40
N ARG A 154 18.30 -64.63 29.95
CA ARG A 154 17.19 -63.86 29.37
C ARG A 154 17.49 -62.36 29.33
N LEU A 155 18.04 -61.78 30.40
CA LEU A 155 18.33 -60.34 30.49
C LEU A 155 19.60 -59.95 29.74
N ARG A 156 20.56 -60.86 29.62
CA ARG A 156 21.75 -60.69 28.76
C ARG A 156 21.36 -60.54 27.28
N ARG A 157 20.24 -61.14 26.86
CA ARG A 157 19.67 -61.03 25.50
C ARG A 157 20.70 -61.30 24.39
N GLY A 158 21.50 -62.35 24.55
CA GLY A 158 22.49 -62.76 23.55
C GLY A 158 23.69 -61.81 23.40
N ARG A 159 23.87 -60.83 24.29
CA ARG A 159 25.05 -59.94 24.28
C ARG A 159 26.26 -60.66 24.86
N ASP A 160 26.99 -61.33 23.98
CA ASP A 160 28.21 -62.07 24.33
C ASP A 160 29.27 -61.20 25.02
N ASP A 161 29.34 -59.91 24.70
CA ASP A 161 30.34 -58.99 25.26
C ASP A 161 30.02 -58.49 26.68
N ALA A 162 28.85 -58.85 27.23
CA ALA A 162 28.48 -58.49 28.59
C ALA A 162 29.39 -59.18 29.62
N VAL A 163 30.00 -58.40 30.51
CA VAL A 163 30.94 -58.90 31.54
C VAL A 163 30.35 -58.91 32.94
N CYS A 164 29.38 -58.03 33.22
CA CYS A 164 28.88 -57.81 34.57
C CYS A 164 27.43 -57.31 34.55
N PHE A 165 26.62 -57.79 35.49
CA PHE A 165 25.39 -57.13 35.90
C PHE A 165 25.62 -56.27 37.14
N GLU A 166 25.03 -55.09 37.19
CA GLU A 166 25.06 -54.21 38.35
C GLU A 166 23.79 -53.35 38.38
N MET A 167 23.58 -52.54 39.43
CA MET A 167 22.27 -51.95 39.70
C MET A 167 22.18 -50.43 39.76
N GLU A 168 23.27 -49.71 39.57
CA GLU A 168 23.32 -48.30 39.94
C GLU A 168 23.69 -47.37 38.77
N ALA A 169 24.47 -47.83 37.80
CA ALA A 169 25.05 -46.92 36.80
C ALA A 169 23.99 -46.24 35.91
N ALA A 170 22.94 -46.96 35.50
CA ALA A 170 21.90 -46.42 34.63
C ALA A 170 21.18 -45.20 35.24
N GLY A 171 21.05 -45.14 36.56
CA GLY A 171 20.37 -44.02 37.23
C GLY A 171 21.20 -42.72 37.29
N ILE A 172 22.51 -42.79 37.05
CA ILE A 172 23.43 -41.65 37.28
C ILE A 172 24.15 -41.24 35.99
N MET A 173 24.39 -42.18 35.07
CA MET A 173 25.28 -41.98 33.93
C MET A 173 24.82 -40.88 32.96
N ASP A 174 23.51 -40.66 32.82
CA ASP A 174 22.94 -39.58 31.98
C ASP A 174 23.13 -38.18 32.60
N GLU A 175 23.26 -38.06 33.93
CA GLU A 175 23.54 -36.78 34.58
C GLU A 175 25.04 -36.55 34.75
N ILE A 176 25.78 -37.63 35.02
CA ILE A 176 27.23 -37.61 35.25
C ILE A 176 27.88 -38.72 34.41
N PRO A 177 28.28 -38.41 33.17
CA PRO A 177 29.00 -39.35 32.31
C PRO A 177 30.26 -39.86 33.02
N CYS A 178 30.36 -41.17 33.23
CA CYS A 178 31.44 -41.74 34.02
C CYS A 178 31.88 -43.12 33.51
N LEU A 179 33.09 -43.55 33.87
CA LEU A 179 33.54 -44.92 33.62
C LEU A 179 33.06 -45.82 34.77
N VAL A 180 32.34 -46.90 34.48
CA VAL A 180 31.82 -47.85 35.48
C VAL A 180 32.83 -48.97 35.69
N VAL A 181 33.23 -49.15 36.94
CA VAL A 181 34.17 -50.18 37.39
C VAL A 181 33.47 -51.00 38.47
N ARG A 182 33.47 -52.33 38.33
CA ARG A 182 32.83 -53.26 39.24
C ARG A 182 33.80 -54.36 39.65
N GLY A 183 33.88 -54.65 40.93
CA GLY A 183 34.51 -55.87 41.42
C GLY A 183 33.48 -56.99 41.38
N ILE A 184 33.87 -58.18 40.94
CA ILE A 184 32.96 -59.31 40.84
C ILE A 184 32.79 -59.96 42.21
N SER A 185 31.60 -59.85 42.79
CA SER A 185 31.28 -60.38 44.13
C SER A 185 30.47 -61.66 44.11
N ASP A 186 29.72 -61.91 43.04
CA ASP A 186 28.91 -63.10 42.83
C ASP A 186 28.75 -63.35 41.32
N TYR A 187 27.99 -64.39 40.94
CA TYR A 187 27.73 -64.77 39.54
C TYR A 187 26.28 -64.51 39.09
N GLY A 188 25.49 -63.78 39.89
CA GLY A 188 24.08 -63.49 39.60
C GLY A 188 23.19 -64.73 39.52
N ASP A 189 23.56 -65.82 40.18
CA ASP A 189 22.81 -67.08 40.22
C ASP A 189 22.21 -67.31 41.62
N SER A 190 21.73 -68.52 41.88
CA SER A 190 21.14 -68.85 43.19
C SER A 190 22.16 -69.02 44.32
N HIS A 191 23.46 -69.10 44.01
CA HIS A 191 24.53 -69.36 44.96
C HIS A 191 25.11 -68.05 45.46
N LYS A 192 24.94 -67.77 46.76
CA LYS A 192 25.41 -66.51 47.35
C LYS A 192 26.87 -66.61 47.78
N HIS A 193 27.64 -65.58 47.43
CA HIS A 193 29.06 -65.42 47.77
C HIS A 193 29.27 -64.11 48.54
N ASP A 194 28.50 -63.91 49.61
CA ASP A 194 28.45 -62.64 50.36
C ASP A 194 29.80 -62.24 50.98
N ASP A 195 30.68 -63.22 51.26
CA ASP A 195 32.01 -62.99 51.82
C ASP A 195 33.02 -62.41 50.81
N TRP A 196 32.73 -62.47 49.50
CA TRP A 196 33.56 -61.87 48.45
C TRP A 196 33.28 -60.39 48.21
N GLN A 197 32.14 -59.86 48.69
CA GLN A 197 31.70 -58.48 48.42
C GLN A 197 32.74 -57.43 48.81
N ASN A 198 33.32 -57.54 50.00
CA ASN A 198 34.31 -56.57 50.45
C ASN A 198 35.59 -56.66 49.61
N TYR A 199 36.13 -57.86 49.40
CA TYR A 199 37.32 -58.05 48.57
C TYR A 199 37.13 -57.48 47.16
N ALA A 200 35.99 -57.80 46.52
CA ALA A 200 35.61 -57.29 45.21
C ALA A 200 35.57 -55.75 45.18
N ALA A 201 34.93 -55.12 46.17
CA ALA A 201 34.88 -53.66 46.29
C ALA A 201 36.28 -53.05 46.42
N GLY A 202 37.14 -53.66 47.24
CA GLY A 202 38.52 -53.24 47.43
C GLY A 202 39.36 -53.30 46.15
N VAL A 203 39.19 -54.38 45.38
CA VAL A 203 39.88 -54.58 44.10
C VAL A 203 39.39 -53.57 43.04
N ALA A 204 38.09 -53.30 42.96
CA ALA A 204 37.53 -52.27 42.07
C ALA A 204 38.04 -50.86 42.41
N ALA A 205 38.13 -50.53 43.70
CA ALA A 205 38.70 -49.26 44.18
C ALA A 205 40.21 -49.15 43.87
N ALA A 206 40.95 -50.26 43.97
CA ALA A 206 42.35 -50.31 43.57
C ALA A 206 42.52 -49.98 42.08
N TYR A 207 41.64 -50.52 41.22
CA TYR A 207 41.61 -50.20 39.79
C TYR A 207 41.35 -48.72 39.53
N ALA A 208 40.31 -48.16 40.14
CA ALA A 208 40.00 -46.74 39.99
C ALA A 208 41.16 -45.83 40.44
N ARG A 209 41.89 -46.21 41.50
CA ARG A 209 43.09 -45.48 41.93
C ARG A 209 44.23 -45.57 40.91
N ALA A 210 44.42 -46.73 40.28
CA ALA A 210 45.40 -46.90 39.22
C ALA A 210 45.06 -46.04 37.99
N LEU A 211 43.78 -46.04 37.60
CA LEU A 211 43.23 -45.25 36.51
C LEU A 211 43.43 -43.74 36.73
N LEU A 212 43.04 -43.22 37.90
CA LEU A 212 43.15 -41.79 38.21
C LEU A 212 44.59 -41.27 38.16
N ARG A 213 45.59 -42.13 38.42
CA ARG A 213 47.01 -41.77 38.32
C ARG A 213 47.51 -41.61 36.88
N ARG A 214 46.73 -42.03 35.88
CA ARG A 214 47.04 -41.89 34.46
C ARG A 214 46.42 -40.65 33.82
N ILE A 215 45.52 -39.96 34.52
CA ILE A 215 44.85 -38.77 34.01
C ILE A 215 45.80 -37.57 34.06
N ASN A 216 45.99 -36.88 32.93
CA ASN A 216 46.83 -35.69 32.82
C ASN A 216 46.08 -34.42 33.27
N GLY A 217 46.61 -33.72 34.28
CA GLY A 217 45.97 -32.50 34.82
C GLY A 217 45.86 -31.32 33.84
N LYS A 218 46.65 -31.31 32.74
CA LYS A 218 46.57 -30.25 31.72
C LYS A 218 45.34 -30.41 30.82
N GLU A 219 45.03 -31.62 30.40
CA GLU A 219 43.85 -31.96 29.57
C GLU A 219 42.52 -31.64 30.28
N VAL A 220 42.49 -31.80 31.61
CA VAL A 220 41.33 -31.42 32.44
C VAL A 220 41.06 -29.91 32.38
N LYS A 221 42.11 -29.07 32.39
CA LYS A 221 41.97 -27.61 32.32
C LYS A 221 41.55 -27.12 30.93
N GLU A 222 42.05 -27.75 29.87
CA GLU A 222 41.68 -27.41 28.49
C GLU A 222 40.20 -27.68 28.22
N THR A 223 39.67 -28.80 28.73
CA THR A 223 38.23 -29.11 28.67
C THR A 223 37.36 -28.04 29.37
N ALA A 224 37.80 -27.53 30.52
CA ALA A 224 37.08 -26.47 31.25
C ALA A 224 37.11 -25.10 30.53
N LEU A 225 38.21 -24.79 29.84
CA LEU A 225 38.34 -23.57 29.03
C LEU A 225 37.43 -23.59 27.80
N MET A 226 37.28 -24.74 27.13
CA MET A 226 36.34 -24.88 26.01
C MET A 226 34.89 -24.61 26.42
N ARG A 227 34.48 -25.05 27.61
CA ARG A 227 33.12 -24.78 28.12
C ARG A 227 32.85 -23.29 28.31
N LYS A 228 33.80 -22.56 28.90
CA LYS A 228 33.70 -21.10 29.03
C LYS A 228 33.67 -20.39 27.68
N ALA A 229 34.39 -20.90 26.68
CA ALA A 229 34.35 -20.35 25.33
C ALA A 229 32.99 -20.60 24.65
N LEU A 230 32.33 -21.73 24.92
CA LEU A 230 30.97 -21.99 24.43
C LEU A 230 29.93 -21.07 25.08
N ASP A 231 29.97 -20.86 26.39
CA ASP A 231 29.02 -19.96 27.07
C ASP A 231 29.15 -18.51 26.53
N ALA A 232 30.39 -18.08 26.25
CA ALA A 232 30.64 -16.78 25.63
C ALA A 232 30.14 -16.70 24.18
N LEU A 233 30.10 -17.83 23.45
CA LEU A 233 29.57 -17.90 22.10
C LEU A 233 28.03 -17.83 22.11
N GLU A 234 27.37 -18.49 23.06
CA GLU A 234 25.91 -18.48 23.22
C GLU A 234 25.40 -17.07 23.52
N HIS A 235 26.07 -16.35 24.41
CA HIS A 235 25.74 -14.95 24.72
C HIS A 235 25.85 -14.02 23.50
N ARG A 236 26.85 -14.25 22.63
CA ARG A 236 27.01 -13.50 21.37
C ARG A 236 25.94 -13.86 20.34
N ILE A 237 25.47 -15.11 20.31
CA ILE A 237 24.38 -15.54 19.43
C ILE A 237 23.07 -14.85 19.82
N ASP A 238 22.80 -14.70 21.12
CA ASP A 238 21.61 -13.99 21.60
C ASP A 238 21.64 -12.49 21.29
N GLU A 239 22.80 -11.84 21.42
CA GLU A 239 23.01 -10.45 21.01
C GLU A 239 22.74 -10.28 19.51
N ILE A 240 23.33 -11.14 18.66
CA ILE A 240 23.10 -11.12 17.20
C ILE A 240 21.62 -11.39 16.86
N SER A 241 20.94 -12.28 17.58
CA SER A 241 19.51 -12.60 17.37
C SER A 241 18.61 -11.40 17.67
N ASN A 242 18.90 -10.65 18.73
CA ASN A 242 18.17 -9.44 19.09
C ASN A 242 18.44 -8.29 18.10
N ASP A 243 19.70 -8.10 17.68
CA ASP A 243 20.05 -7.12 16.66
C ASP A 243 19.38 -7.44 15.32
N LEU A 244 19.32 -8.72 14.93
CA LEU A 244 18.64 -9.16 13.71
C LEU A 244 17.12 -8.91 13.80
N LYS A 245 16.47 -9.20 14.94
CA LYS A 245 15.04 -8.90 15.15
C LYS A 245 14.75 -7.40 15.04
N ASN A 246 15.58 -6.56 15.67
CA ASN A 246 15.45 -5.11 15.60
C ASN A 246 15.65 -4.61 14.17
N HIS A 247 16.67 -5.11 13.46
CA HIS A 247 16.95 -4.76 12.07
C HIS A 247 15.79 -5.17 11.15
N VAL A 248 15.20 -6.36 11.33
CA VAL A 248 14.05 -6.84 10.55
C VAL A 248 12.81 -5.95 10.78
N ILE A 249 12.51 -5.56 12.02
CA ILE A 249 11.38 -4.68 12.34
C ILE A 249 11.56 -3.28 11.72
N VAL A 250 12.76 -2.69 11.85
CA VAL A 250 13.07 -1.39 11.25
C VAL A 250 12.94 -1.47 9.72
N THR A 251 13.52 -2.49 9.10
CA THR A 251 13.46 -2.69 7.64
C THR A 251 12.02 -2.90 7.16
N ALA A 252 11.21 -3.65 7.90
CA ALA A 252 9.79 -3.88 7.58
C ALA A 252 8.96 -2.59 7.71
N ASN A 253 9.19 -1.79 8.75
CA ASN A 253 8.52 -0.50 8.95
C ASN A 253 8.90 0.52 7.88
N GLU A 254 10.18 0.59 7.50
CA GLU A 254 10.64 1.44 6.39
C GLU A 254 10.04 1.00 5.06
N LYS A 255 9.96 -0.31 4.80
CA LYS A 255 9.31 -0.85 3.61
C LYS A 255 7.83 -0.47 3.57
N LEU A 256 7.08 -0.73 4.63
CA LEU A 256 5.67 -0.36 4.75
C LEU A 256 5.46 1.15 4.55
N ARG A 257 6.31 1.97 5.18
CA ARG A 257 6.29 3.43 5.01
C ARG A 257 6.48 3.84 3.55
N ARG A 258 7.47 3.26 2.84
CA ARG A 258 7.69 3.51 1.42
C ARG A 258 6.48 3.10 0.58
N ASP A 259 5.89 1.95 0.88
CA ASP A 259 4.73 1.43 0.14
C ASP A 259 3.49 2.32 0.34
N ILE A 260 3.23 2.78 1.57
CA ILE A 260 2.15 3.74 1.87
C ILE A 260 2.36 5.06 1.12
N LEU A 261 3.56 5.64 1.17
CA LEU A 261 3.85 6.91 0.49
C LEU A 261 3.76 6.79 -1.04
N ARG A 262 4.06 5.61 -1.59
CA ARG A 262 3.89 5.30 -3.01
C ARG A 262 2.42 5.13 -3.38
N TRP A 263 1.64 4.45 -2.54
CA TRP A 263 0.21 4.21 -2.73
C TRP A 263 -0.63 5.48 -2.69
N LEU A 264 -0.24 6.47 -1.87
CA LEU A 264 -0.75 7.84 -1.95
C LEU A 264 -0.25 8.50 -3.26
N ILE A 265 -0.55 7.93 -4.44
CA ILE A 265 -0.22 8.50 -5.75
C ILE A 265 -0.88 9.88 -5.81
N THR A 266 -0.07 10.92 -6.00
CA THR A 266 -0.50 12.32 -5.79
C THR A 266 0.09 13.25 -6.83
N ILE A 267 -0.56 14.40 -6.95
CA ILE A 267 0.07 15.63 -7.46
C ILE A 267 1.21 16.02 -6.52
N ASN A 268 2.40 16.20 -7.08
CA ASN A 268 3.56 16.73 -6.36
C ASN A 268 3.66 18.23 -6.59
N TYR A 269 3.45 19.01 -5.52
CA TYR A 269 3.51 20.47 -5.55
C TYR A 269 4.92 21.04 -5.34
N SER A 270 5.90 20.22 -4.93
CA SER A 270 7.26 20.69 -4.65
C SER A 270 7.96 21.32 -5.87
N PRO A 271 7.87 20.76 -7.10
CA PRO A 271 8.41 21.43 -8.28
C PRO A 271 7.78 22.80 -8.55
N GLN A 272 6.49 22.98 -8.24
CA GLN A 272 5.82 24.28 -8.38
C GLN A 272 6.31 25.27 -7.33
N GLN A 273 6.48 24.84 -6.08
CA GLN A 273 7.06 25.64 -4.99
C GLN A 273 8.45 26.17 -5.38
N ASP A 274 9.35 25.27 -5.77
CA ASP A 274 10.73 25.63 -6.11
C ASP A 274 10.77 26.61 -7.29
N ARG A 275 9.91 26.39 -8.29
CA ARG A 275 9.78 27.29 -9.43
C ARG A 275 9.30 28.68 -9.01
N TYR A 276 8.24 28.78 -8.21
CA TYR A 276 7.69 30.08 -7.82
C TYR A 276 8.69 30.91 -7.02
N ILE A 277 9.47 30.24 -6.16
CA ILE A 277 10.59 30.87 -5.46
C ILE A 277 11.68 31.33 -6.44
N ARG A 278 12.08 30.51 -7.42
CA ARG A 278 13.05 30.91 -8.45
C ARG A 278 12.59 32.10 -9.30
N THR A 279 11.29 32.20 -9.59
CA THR A 279 10.73 33.30 -10.40
C THR A 279 10.51 34.60 -9.61
N ARG A 280 10.57 34.54 -8.28
CA ARG A 280 10.38 35.72 -7.42
C ARG A 280 11.61 36.62 -7.50
N TYR A 281 11.39 37.91 -7.67
CA TYR A 281 12.47 38.90 -7.52
C TYR A 281 12.87 39.03 -6.04
N PRO A 282 14.17 38.93 -5.69
CA PRO A 282 14.64 39.07 -4.31
C PRO A 282 14.13 40.35 -3.65
N GLY A 283 13.74 40.25 -2.36
CA GLY A 283 13.24 41.39 -1.58
C GLY A 283 11.74 41.68 -1.73
N THR A 284 11.05 41.10 -2.72
CA THR A 284 9.60 41.32 -2.90
C THR A 284 8.76 40.52 -1.90
N GLY A 285 7.61 41.07 -1.48
CA GLY A 285 6.63 40.36 -0.63
C GLY A 285 6.94 40.31 0.87
N GLN A 286 8.04 40.92 1.33
CA GLN A 286 8.40 40.98 2.76
C GLN A 286 7.38 41.75 3.60
N TRP A 287 6.71 42.74 3.01
CA TRP A 287 5.68 43.52 3.67
C TRP A 287 4.56 42.65 4.25
N PHE A 288 4.20 41.57 3.54
CA PHE A 288 3.10 40.70 3.92
C PHE A 288 3.44 39.87 5.15
N LEU A 289 4.67 39.33 5.19
CA LEU A 289 5.17 38.62 6.38
C LEU A 289 5.22 39.54 7.60
N ASN A 290 5.42 40.85 7.41
CA ASN A 290 5.44 41.84 8.49
C ASN A 290 4.04 42.38 8.85
N SER A 291 2.98 41.98 8.13
CA SER A 291 1.62 42.47 8.36
C SER A 291 1.04 41.99 9.68
N ALA A 292 0.15 42.79 10.28
CA ALA A 292 -0.50 42.45 11.54
C ALA A 292 -1.39 41.20 11.39
N GLU A 293 -2.05 41.05 10.25
CA GLU A 293 -2.90 39.93 9.89
C GLU A 293 -2.12 38.62 9.82
N PHE A 294 -0.98 38.62 9.12
CA PHE A 294 -0.10 37.46 9.02
C PHE A 294 0.49 37.09 10.38
N GLN A 295 0.99 38.07 11.14
CA GLN A 295 1.55 37.83 12.47
C GLN A 295 0.50 37.30 13.45
N LYS A 296 -0.74 37.80 13.39
CA LYS A 296 -1.87 37.28 14.17
C LYS A 296 -2.19 35.83 13.81
N TRP A 297 -2.25 35.51 12.52
CA TRP A 297 -2.45 34.15 12.04
C TRP A 297 -1.32 33.21 12.47
N LEU A 298 -0.06 33.65 12.36
CA LEU A 298 1.11 32.89 12.76
C LEU A 298 1.25 32.77 14.29
N GLY A 299 0.67 33.67 15.07
CA GLY A 299 0.78 33.68 16.54
C GLY A 299 -0.12 32.68 17.27
N ALA A 300 -1.23 32.23 16.66
CA ALA A 300 -2.23 31.37 17.32
C ALA A 300 -2.57 30.11 16.50
N SER A 301 -3.04 29.05 17.17
CA SER A 301 -3.62 27.86 16.52
C SER A 301 -5.07 28.11 16.09
N ASN A 302 -5.62 27.24 15.24
CA ASN A 302 -7.00 27.30 14.78
C ASN A 302 -7.37 28.62 14.09
N GLN A 303 -6.44 29.19 13.32
CA GLN A 303 -6.63 30.43 12.58
C GLN A 303 -6.75 30.15 11.07
N THR A 304 -7.61 30.89 10.39
CA THR A 304 -7.75 30.88 8.93
C THR A 304 -7.40 32.26 8.39
N LEU A 305 -6.40 32.36 7.52
CA LEU A 305 -6.03 33.59 6.82
C LEU A 305 -6.46 33.48 5.36
N VAL A 306 -7.40 34.35 4.97
CA VAL A 306 -7.99 34.40 3.65
C VAL A 306 -7.44 35.60 2.91
N CYS A 307 -6.65 35.33 1.87
CA CYS A 307 -5.99 36.33 1.07
C CYS A 307 -6.72 36.51 -0.26
N GLN A 308 -7.37 37.64 -0.43
CA GLN A 308 -8.07 37.98 -1.67
C GLN A 308 -7.19 38.84 -2.56
N GLY A 309 -7.37 38.75 -3.87
CA GLY A 309 -6.68 39.66 -4.76
C GLY A 309 -7.08 39.47 -6.20
N PHE A 310 -6.90 40.52 -6.99
CA PHE A 310 -7.15 40.44 -8.42
C PHE A 310 -6.22 39.43 -9.10
N PRO A 311 -6.62 38.88 -10.26
CA PRO A 311 -5.72 38.14 -11.14
C PRO A 311 -4.36 38.85 -11.29
N GLY A 312 -3.23 38.15 -11.35
CA GLY A 312 -1.92 38.80 -11.55
C GLY A 312 -1.40 39.70 -10.41
N ALA A 313 -2.09 39.82 -9.27
CA ALA A 313 -1.62 40.61 -8.11
C ALA A 313 -0.44 39.97 -7.34
N GLY A 314 -0.02 38.76 -7.70
CA GLY A 314 1.09 38.06 -7.07
C GLY A 314 0.70 37.08 -5.95
N LYS A 315 -0.57 36.67 -5.87
CA LYS A 315 -1.08 35.71 -4.86
C LYS A 315 -0.24 34.43 -4.77
N THR A 316 0.00 33.77 -5.90
CA THR A 316 0.80 32.53 -5.97
C THR A 316 2.24 32.74 -5.52
N ILE A 317 2.85 33.87 -5.89
CA ILE A 317 4.20 34.23 -5.41
C ILE A 317 4.16 34.44 -3.89
N MET A 318 3.17 35.17 -3.37
CA MET A 318 3.01 35.37 -1.93
C MET A 318 2.83 34.05 -1.18
N THR A 319 2.01 33.13 -1.71
CA THR A 319 1.86 31.79 -1.16
C THR A 319 3.20 31.07 -1.07
N SER A 320 4.02 31.13 -2.14
CA SER A 320 5.35 30.50 -2.13
C SER A 320 6.28 31.10 -1.06
N VAL A 321 6.22 32.42 -0.84
CA VAL A 321 6.95 33.12 0.23
C VAL A 321 6.51 32.64 1.62
N VAL A 322 5.20 32.51 1.84
CA VAL A 322 4.64 31.99 3.10
C VAL A 322 5.11 30.56 3.34
N VAL A 323 5.05 29.70 2.33
CA VAL A 323 5.50 28.29 2.42
C VAL A 323 6.98 28.22 2.78
N GLU A 324 7.84 28.98 2.09
CA GLU A 324 9.29 29.04 2.36
C GLU A 324 9.56 29.54 3.79
N HIS A 325 8.88 30.61 4.21
CA HIS A 325 9.03 31.18 5.54
C HIS A 325 8.65 30.17 6.65
N LEU A 326 7.52 29.49 6.51
CA LEU A 326 7.07 28.47 7.46
C LEU A 326 8.01 27.27 7.50
N GLN A 327 8.48 26.81 6.33
CA GLN A 327 9.44 25.72 6.26
C GLN A 327 10.77 26.08 6.94
N SER A 328 11.22 27.33 6.82
CA SER A 328 12.40 27.85 7.50
C SER A 328 12.21 27.95 9.02
N LEU A 329 11.07 28.46 9.48
CA LEU A 329 10.76 28.56 10.91
C LEU A 329 10.61 27.20 11.60
N PHE A 330 10.07 26.20 10.90
CA PHE A 330 9.69 24.91 11.47
C PHE A 330 10.55 23.74 10.94
N GLN A 331 11.85 23.96 10.72
CA GLN A 331 12.78 22.90 10.26
C GLN A 331 12.98 21.76 11.27
N GLN A 332 12.91 22.06 12.57
CA GLN A 332 13.13 21.07 13.63
C GLN A 332 11.88 20.94 14.53
N GLY A 333 11.37 19.71 14.69
CA GLY A 333 10.28 19.37 15.62
C GLY A 333 9.04 18.75 14.97
N SER A 334 8.01 18.51 15.79
CA SER A 334 6.72 17.90 15.39
C SER A 334 5.76 18.91 14.73
N HIS A 335 6.27 19.72 13.80
CA HIS A 335 5.48 20.70 13.05
C HIS A 335 5.40 20.25 11.59
N SER A 336 4.28 20.53 10.92
CA SER A 336 4.14 20.20 9.50
C SER A 336 3.48 21.30 8.70
N VAL A 337 3.93 21.44 7.45
CA VAL A 337 3.44 22.40 6.47
C VAL A 337 3.06 21.60 5.23
N ALA A 338 1.78 21.62 4.88
CA ALA A 338 1.26 21.08 3.63
C ALA A 338 0.76 22.22 2.76
N TYR A 339 1.05 22.16 1.46
CA TYR A 339 0.71 23.23 0.52
C TYR A 339 0.21 22.68 -0.82
N VAL A 340 -0.67 23.43 -1.45
CA VAL A 340 -1.41 23.05 -2.67
C VAL A 340 -1.45 24.25 -3.61
N TYR A 341 -1.17 24.02 -4.89
CA TYR A 341 -1.31 25.02 -5.95
C TYR A 341 -2.40 24.59 -6.93
N CYS A 342 -3.62 25.10 -6.75
CA CYS A 342 -4.71 24.87 -7.69
C CYS A 342 -4.36 25.50 -9.05
N ASP A 343 -4.73 24.83 -10.14
CA ASP A 343 -4.44 25.20 -11.52
C ASP A 343 -5.66 24.88 -12.38
N PHE A 344 -6.28 25.91 -12.93
CA PHE A 344 -7.48 25.78 -13.75
C PHE A 344 -7.31 24.84 -14.97
N GLN A 345 -6.09 24.64 -15.48
CA GLN A 345 -5.83 23.72 -16.60
C GLN A 345 -5.77 22.26 -16.16
N LYS A 346 -5.72 21.99 -14.85
CA LYS A 346 -5.63 20.65 -14.26
C LYS A 346 -6.89 20.26 -13.49
N ARG A 347 -8.03 20.92 -13.75
CA ARG A 347 -9.32 20.65 -13.07
C ARG A 347 -9.68 19.17 -13.01
N ALA A 348 -9.50 18.42 -14.09
CA ALA A 348 -9.81 16.99 -14.11
C ALA A 348 -8.98 16.16 -13.11
N GLN A 349 -7.79 16.64 -12.73
CA GLN A 349 -6.84 15.99 -11.83
C GLN A 349 -6.85 16.58 -10.41
N GLN A 350 -7.54 17.71 -10.18
CA GLN A 350 -7.52 18.48 -8.93
C GLN A 350 -8.89 18.53 -8.26
N LYS A 351 -9.58 17.39 -8.16
CA LYS A 351 -10.81 17.31 -7.35
C LYS A 351 -10.46 17.42 -5.87
N ALA A 352 -11.47 17.63 -5.03
CA ALA A 352 -11.28 17.77 -3.59
C ALA A 352 -10.51 16.59 -2.97
N ILE A 353 -10.79 15.36 -3.43
CA ILE A 353 -10.10 14.15 -2.97
C ILE A 353 -8.62 14.12 -3.37
N ASP A 354 -8.28 14.50 -4.61
CA ASP A 354 -6.90 14.54 -5.10
C ASP A 354 -6.04 15.47 -4.24
N ILE A 355 -6.61 16.63 -3.91
CA ILE A 355 -5.97 17.65 -3.07
C ILE A 355 -5.76 17.13 -1.65
N LEU A 356 -6.79 16.55 -1.02
CA LEU A 356 -6.69 16.02 0.34
C LEU A 356 -5.71 14.85 0.45
N VAL A 357 -5.66 13.96 -0.55
CA VAL A 357 -4.67 12.87 -0.60
C VAL A 357 -3.25 13.44 -0.71
N SER A 358 -3.05 14.53 -1.48
CA SER A 358 -1.75 15.23 -1.55
C SER A 358 -1.37 15.86 -0.20
N VAL A 359 -2.32 16.50 0.48
CA VAL A 359 -2.11 17.04 1.84
C VAL A 359 -1.73 15.92 2.81
N LEU A 360 -2.47 14.80 2.81
CA LEU A 360 -2.18 13.64 3.67
C LEU A 360 -0.76 13.12 3.43
N LYS A 361 -0.34 12.97 2.17
CA LYS A 361 1.00 12.52 1.83
C LYS A 361 2.06 13.48 2.34
N GLN A 362 1.92 14.78 2.12
CA GLN A 362 2.87 15.78 2.59
C GLN A 362 3.03 15.74 4.11
N LEU A 363 1.92 15.68 4.84
CA LEU A 363 1.92 15.58 6.30
C LEU A 363 2.57 14.27 6.79
N THR A 364 2.39 13.17 6.06
CA THR A 364 2.90 11.85 6.42
C THR A 364 4.38 11.66 6.06
N THR A 365 4.86 12.36 5.02
CA THR A 365 6.22 12.20 4.48
C THR A 365 7.30 12.59 5.49
N LYS A 366 7.04 13.51 6.42
CA LYS A 366 8.03 13.93 7.42
C LYS A 366 8.01 13.12 8.72
N LEU A 367 7.05 12.20 8.90
CA LEU A 367 6.91 11.42 10.14
C LEU A 367 7.86 10.22 10.16
N ALA A 368 8.55 9.94 11.26
CA ALA A 368 9.37 8.72 11.37
C ALA A 368 8.49 7.45 11.39
N ILE A 369 7.33 7.50 12.05
CA ILE A 369 6.38 6.39 12.19
C ILE A 369 5.05 6.80 11.59
N ILE A 370 4.48 5.95 10.73
CA ILE A 370 3.17 6.18 10.12
C ILE A 370 2.07 5.94 11.16
N PRO A 371 1.19 6.92 11.43
CA PRO A 371 0.09 6.77 12.38
C PRO A 371 -0.86 5.64 12.01
N ASP A 372 -1.42 4.97 13.01
CA ASP A 372 -2.30 3.81 12.81
C ASP A 372 -3.49 4.14 11.90
N GLY A 373 -4.06 5.35 11.99
CA GLY A 373 -5.14 5.76 11.09
C GLY A 373 -4.78 5.75 9.60
N VAL A 374 -3.52 6.03 9.25
CA VAL A 374 -3.02 5.95 7.86
C VAL A 374 -2.69 4.51 7.49
N ARG A 375 -2.16 3.73 8.44
CA ARG A 375 -1.89 2.29 8.24
C ARG A 375 -3.19 1.50 8.05
N ASP A 376 -4.23 1.84 8.80
CA ASP A 376 -5.58 1.27 8.70
C ASP A 376 -6.18 1.63 7.35
N LEU A 377 -6.08 2.89 6.94
CA LEU A 377 -6.54 3.34 5.62
C LEU A 377 -5.81 2.59 4.49
N TYR A 378 -4.49 2.47 4.58
CA TYR A 378 -3.70 1.70 3.61
C TYR A 378 -4.08 0.22 3.61
N SER A 379 -4.15 -0.43 4.77
CA SER A 379 -4.51 -1.86 4.84
C SER A 379 -5.90 -2.16 4.26
N GLN A 380 -6.84 -1.20 4.36
CA GLN A 380 -8.18 -1.29 3.79
C GLN A 380 -8.23 -1.06 2.27
N HIS A 381 -7.25 -0.32 1.71
CA HIS A 381 -7.32 0.17 0.33
C HIS A 381 -6.01 0.01 -0.49
N GLN A 382 -5.02 -0.75 -0.03
CA GLN A 382 -3.69 -0.86 -0.67
C GLN A 382 -3.71 -1.39 -2.11
N HIS A 383 -4.78 -2.07 -2.52
CA HIS A 383 -4.99 -2.58 -3.88
C HIS A 383 -5.99 -1.77 -4.70
N ASP A 384 -6.63 -0.78 -4.08
CA ASP A 384 -7.45 0.21 -4.76
C ASP A 384 -6.59 1.44 -5.07
N ASN A 385 -6.93 2.17 -6.13
CA ASN A 385 -6.44 3.54 -6.24
C ASN A 385 -7.01 4.35 -5.06
N VAL A 386 -6.14 5.03 -4.31
CA VAL A 386 -6.53 5.89 -3.18
C VAL A 386 -7.63 6.91 -3.53
N LEU A 387 -7.74 7.30 -4.80
CA LEU A 387 -8.78 8.21 -5.30
C LEU A 387 -10.19 7.58 -5.32
N PHE A 388 -10.31 6.26 -5.14
CA PHE A 388 -11.58 5.58 -4.93
C PHE A 388 -12.03 5.56 -3.45
N CYS A 389 -11.16 5.96 -2.52
CA CYS A 389 -11.55 6.14 -1.12
C CYS A 389 -12.59 7.25 -0.99
N LYS A 390 -13.34 7.25 0.11
CA LYS A 390 -14.24 8.38 0.39
C LYS A 390 -13.41 9.56 0.90
N THR A 391 -13.74 10.77 0.45
CA THR A 391 -13.13 12.03 0.92
C THR A 391 -13.09 12.10 2.45
N ALA A 392 -14.17 11.68 3.12
CA ALA A 392 -14.26 11.66 4.59
C ALA A 392 -13.25 10.72 5.27
N ASP A 393 -12.88 9.60 4.64
CA ASP A 393 -11.90 8.67 5.21
C ASP A 393 -10.48 9.22 5.07
N ILE A 394 -10.19 9.94 3.98
CA ILE A 394 -8.95 10.72 3.83
C ILE A 394 -8.90 11.83 4.88
N SER A 395 -9.98 12.60 5.07
CA SER A 395 -10.07 13.64 6.10
C SER A 395 -9.82 13.09 7.51
N LYS A 396 -10.38 11.93 7.85
CA LYS A 396 -10.11 11.25 9.13
C LYS A 396 -8.64 10.89 9.29
N ALA A 397 -8.00 10.37 8.24
CA ALA A 397 -6.58 10.06 8.28
C ALA A 397 -5.72 11.32 8.48
N ILE A 398 -6.07 12.44 7.82
CA ILE A 398 -5.42 13.75 8.03
C ILE A 398 -5.58 14.19 9.49
N VAL A 399 -6.80 14.11 10.05
CA VAL A 399 -7.04 14.44 11.46
C VAL A 399 -6.14 13.62 12.37
N ARG A 400 -6.04 12.30 12.16
CA ARG A 400 -5.17 11.41 12.96
C ARG A 400 -3.70 11.77 12.86
N VAL A 401 -3.22 12.18 11.68
CA VAL A 401 -1.84 12.65 11.49
C VAL A 401 -1.61 13.95 12.25
N ILE A 402 -2.50 14.94 12.09
CA ILE A 402 -2.33 16.26 12.71
C ILE A 402 -2.46 16.18 14.23
N SER A 403 -3.29 15.30 14.78
CA SER A 403 -3.39 15.11 16.24
C SER A 403 -2.08 14.68 16.91
N GLY A 404 -1.14 14.09 16.15
CA GLY A 404 0.20 13.76 16.65
C GLY A 404 1.23 14.90 16.51
N LEU A 405 0.84 16.02 15.89
CA LEU A 405 1.69 17.18 15.63
C LEU A 405 1.48 18.27 16.69
N LYS A 406 2.52 19.04 16.99
CA LYS A 406 2.42 20.25 17.82
C LYS A 406 1.68 21.37 17.10
N ARG A 407 1.88 21.48 15.79
CA ARG A 407 1.21 22.46 14.93
C ARG A 407 1.21 21.97 13.49
N ALA A 408 0.13 22.26 12.77
CA ALA A 408 0.04 22.00 11.34
C ALA A 408 -0.48 23.23 10.59
N PHE A 409 0.09 23.48 9.42
CA PHE A 409 -0.32 24.51 8.48
C PHE A 409 -0.75 23.84 7.18
N ILE A 410 -1.94 24.19 6.69
CA ILE A 410 -2.44 23.77 5.39
C ILE A 410 -2.65 25.02 4.53
N ILE A 411 -1.93 25.08 3.42
CA ILE A 411 -1.86 26.23 2.52
C ILE A 411 -2.49 25.84 1.19
N VAL A 412 -3.46 26.61 0.71
CA VAL A 412 -4.16 26.36 -0.55
C VAL A 412 -4.15 27.63 -1.39
N ASP A 413 -3.38 27.60 -2.48
CA ASP A 413 -3.33 28.68 -3.46
C ASP A 413 -4.44 28.54 -4.50
N ALA A 414 -4.99 29.68 -4.94
CA ALA A 414 -5.95 29.81 -6.03
C ALA A 414 -7.16 28.87 -5.88
N LEU A 415 -7.75 28.83 -4.68
CA LEU A 415 -8.85 27.91 -4.34
C LEU A 415 -10.03 28.02 -5.32
N ASP A 416 -10.28 29.19 -5.89
CA ASP A 416 -11.31 29.44 -6.92
C ASP A 416 -11.07 28.67 -8.23
N GLU A 417 -9.86 28.16 -8.47
CA GLU A 417 -9.53 27.35 -9.65
C GLU A 417 -9.82 25.86 -9.46
N CYS A 418 -10.07 25.43 -8.22
CA CYS A 418 -10.46 24.06 -7.88
C CYS A 418 -11.92 23.79 -8.30
N PRO A 419 -12.20 22.72 -9.07
CA PRO A 419 -13.56 22.40 -9.52
C PRO A 419 -14.53 22.15 -8.37
N ASP A 420 -14.05 21.54 -7.28
CA ASP A 420 -14.85 21.17 -6.10
C ASP A 420 -14.53 22.07 -4.89
N ALA A 421 -14.22 23.34 -5.12
CA ALA A 421 -13.76 24.28 -4.09
C ALA A 421 -14.64 24.29 -2.83
N LYS A 422 -15.97 24.22 -2.99
CA LYS A 422 -16.94 24.24 -1.88
C LYS A 422 -16.84 23.00 -0.99
N GLU A 423 -16.67 21.82 -1.61
CA GLU A 423 -16.48 20.57 -0.87
C GLU A 423 -15.13 20.58 -0.16
N LEU A 424 -14.07 21.00 -0.85
CA LEU A 424 -12.73 21.10 -0.27
C LEU A 424 -12.70 22.00 0.97
N VAL A 425 -13.29 23.20 0.91
CA VAL A 425 -13.37 24.10 2.07
C VAL A 425 -14.11 23.46 3.24
N SER A 426 -15.24 22.79 2.95
CA SER A 426 -16.04 22.13 3.99
C SER A 426 -15.21 21.07 4.72
N GLN A 427 -14.41 20.28 3.99
CA GLN A 427 -13.50 19.29 4.58
C GLN A 427 -12.35 19.95 5.36
N LEU A 428 -11.74 21.02 4.83
CA LEU A 428 -10.63 21.73 5.50
C LEU A 428 -11.06 22.37 6.82
N LEU A 429 -12.23 23.01 6.85
CA LEU A 429 -12.81 23.57 8.08
C LEU A 429 -13.16 22.48 9.09
N GLN A 430 -13.66 21.33 8.62
CA GLN A 430 -13.88 20.18 9.50
C GLN A 430 -12.56 19.66 10.10
N ILE A 431 -11.51 19.50 9.29
CA ILE A 431 -10.17 19.12 9.76
C ILE A 431 -9.66 20.13 10.79
N GLN A 432 -9.76 21.43 10.50
CA GLN A 432 -9.36 22.50 11.40
C GLN A 432 -10.09 22.42 12.75
N SER A 433 -11.42 22.33 12.76
CA SER A 433 -12.20 22.28 14.00
C SER A 433 -11.86 21.08 14.90
N MET A 434 -11.41 19.96 14.32
CA MET A 434 -11.00 18.77 15.07
C MET A 434 -9.54 18.80 15.54
N THR A 435 -8.69 19.64 14.95
CA THR A 435 -7.23 19.56 15.13
C THR A 435 -6.56 20.86 15.56
N GLY A 436 -7.20 22.01 15.38
CA GLY A 436 -6.61 23.32 15.55
C GLY A 436 -5.59 23.70 14.48
N ALA A 437 -5.58 23.05 13.31
CA ALA A 437 -4.69 23.39 12.21
C ALA A 437 -4.92 24.83 11.70
N ASN A 438 -3.85 25.48 11.25
CA ASN A 438 -3.94 26.79 10.63
C ASN A 438 -4.14 26.66 9.12
N LEU A 439 -5.10 27.41 8.59
CA LEU A 439 -5.40 27.43 7.15
C LEU A 439 -4.92 28.74 6.54
N PHE A 440 -4.23 28.67 5.40
CA PHE A 440 -3.92 29.81 4.56
C PHE A 440 -4.55 29.58 3.20
N ILE A 441 -5.38 30.50 2.73
CA ILE A 441 -6.14 30.32 1.49
C ILE A 441 -6.00 31.57 0.64
N THR A 442 -5.61 31.43 -0.63
CA THR A 442 -5.71 32.51 -1.61
C THR A 442 -6.88 32.26 -2.57
N LEU A 443 -7.61 33.33 -2.92
CA LEU A 443 -8.67 33.26 -3.93
C LEU A 443 -8.94 34.62 -4.58
N ARG A 444 -9.72 34.61 -5.67
CA ARG A 444 -10.38 35.83 -6.17
C ARG A 444 -11.56 36.25 -5.26
N PRO A 445 -11.96 37.53 -5.28
CA PRO A 445 -13.16 37.97 -4.55
C PRO A 445 -14.42 37.21 -5.03
N ASP A 446 -14.99 36.37 -4.17
CA ASP A 446 -16.21 35.60 -4.41
C ASP A 446 -17.12 35.67 -3.16
N LYS A 447 -18.39 36.08 -3.36
CA LYS A 447 -19.33 36.31 -2.24
C LYS A 447 -19.74 35.03 -1.51
N ASP A 448 -19.90 33.91 -2.22
CA ASP A 448 -20.29 32.63 -1.61
C ASP A 448 -19.13 32.07 -0.77
N MET A 449 -17.90 32.16 -1.29
CA MET A 449 -16.70 31.74 -0.59
C MET A 449 -16.38 32.64 0.61
N GLN A 450 -16.58 33.96 0.49
CA GLN A 450 -16.45 34.90 1.62
C GLN A 450 -17.40 34.52 2.76
N LYS A 451 -18.66 34.20 2.46
CA LYS A 451 -19.63 33.76 3.46
C LYS A 451 -19.21 32.45 4.14
N ARG A 452 -18.67 31.50 3.39
CA ARG A 452 -18.18 30.21 3.94
C ARG A 452 -16.95 30.35 4.82
N LEU A 453 -16.12 31.36 4.57
CA LEU A 453 -14.87 31.62 5.29
C LEU A 453 -14.96 32.83 6.23
N GLU A 454 -16.17 33.28 6.59
CA GLU A 454 -16.42 34.53 7.32
C GLU A 454 -15.74 34.61 8.70
N GLN A 455 -15.41 33.44 9.30
CA GLN A 455 -14.71 33.36 10.58
C GLN A 455 -13.19 33.57 10.46
N GLY A 456 -12.66 33.65 9.23
CA GLY A 456 -11.24 33.88 8.95
C GLY A 456 -10.82 35.34 9.07
N ILE A 457 -9.51 35.56 9.16
CA ILE A 457 -8.87 36.85 9.01
C ILE A 457 -8.79 37.13 7.51
N PHE A 458 -9.36 38.25 7.05
CA PHE A 458 -9.29 38.66 5.64
C PHE A 458 -8.17 39.67 5.43
N THR A 459 -7.42 39.46 4.37
CA THR A 459 -6.40 40.40 3.90
C THR A 459 -6.41 40.42 2.38
N GLU A 460 -6.00 41.53 1.79
CA GLU A 460 -5.90 41.68 0.35
C GLU A 460 -4.43 41.67 -0.08
N ILE A 461 -4.14 40.95 -1.16
CA ILE A 461 -2.82 40.87 -1.79
C ILE A 461 -2.79 41.80 -2.99
N TRP A 462 -1.87 42.75 -2.92
CA TRP A 462 -1.47 43.64 -4.01
C TRP A 462 0.06 43.80 -4.01
N ALA A 463 0.62 44.15 -5.16
CA ALA A 463 2.00 44.56 -5.24
C ALA A 463 2.17 45.94 -4.59
N THR A 464 3.11 46.08 -3.66
CA THR A 464 3.44 47.41 -3.11
C THR A 464 4.20 48.22 -4.15
N VAL A 465 4.24 49.55 -3.97
CA VAL A 465 5.05 50.45 -4.81
C VAL A 465 6.51 50.00 -4.85
N GLN A 466 7.05 49.53 -3.73
CA GLN A 466 8.42 49.03 -3.64
C GLN A 466 8.62 47.73 -4.46
N ASP A 467 7.68 46.79 -4.36
CA ASP A 467 7.74 45.56 -5.15
C ASP A 467 7.65 45.86 -6.66
N LEU A 468 6.74 46.75 -7.06
CA LEU A 468 6.57 47.18 -8.45
C LEU A 468 7.81 47.90 -8.98
N ASN A 469 8.40 48.80 -8.22
CA ASN A 469 9.63 49.49 -8.63
C ASN A 469 10.78 48.50 -8.86
N THR A 470 10.94 47.51 -7.97
CA THR A 470 11.94 46.44 -8.10
C THR A 470 11.70 45.61 -9.37
N TYR A 471 10.44 45.23 -9.61
CA TYR A 471 10.02 44.51 -10.81
C TYR A 471 10.29 45.30 -12.10
N ILE A 472 9.89 46.58 -12.13
CA ILE A 472 10.08 47.48 -13.28
C ILE A 472 11.57 47.67 -13.57
N ASP A 473 12.39 47.88 -12.53
CA ASP A 473 13.83 48.07 -12.67
C ASP A 473 14.50 46.89 -13.35
N GLN A 474 14.16 45.67 -12.92
CA GLN A 474 14.80 44.48 -13.45
C GLN A 474 14.28 44.16 -14.86
N ARG A 475 12.97 44.27 -15.08
CA ARG A 475 12.36 44.01 -16.39
C ARG A 475 12.77 45.04 -17.46
N ALA A 476 12.93 46.30 -17.08
CA ALA A 476 13.44 47.34 -17.98
C ALA A 476 14.88 47.07 -18.43
N SER A 477 15.71 46.48 -17.55
CA SER A 477 17.06 46.03 -17.90
C SER A 477 17.04 44.85 -18.87
N GLU A 478 16.11 43.90 -18.73
CA GLU A 478 16.00 42.72 -19.61
C GLU A 478 15.55 43.07 -21.04
N LEU A 479 14.73 44.10 -21.21
CA LEU A 479 14.11 44.43 -22.49
C LEU A 479 15.00 45.25 -23.43
N GLY A 480 16.16 45.72 -22.99
CA GLY A 480 17.04 46.59 -23.79
C GLY A 480 16.40 47.93 -24.21
N ALA A 481 15.15 48.21 -23.83
CA ALA A 481 14.37 49.39 -24.21
C ALA A 481 14.95 50.72 -23.69
N VAL A 482 16.02 50.63 -22.90
CA VAL A 482 16.73 51.74 -22.29
C VAL A 482 18.24 51.66 -22.57
N GLU A 483 18.69 50.79 -23.49
CA GLU A 483 20.10 50.74 -23.94
C GLU A 483 20.39 51.93 -24.86
N ALA A 484 20.57 53.10 -24.25
CA ALA A 484 21.18 54.27 -24.88
C ALA A 484 22.55 54.53 -24.25
N ASP A 485 23.48 55.09 -25.02
CA ASP A 485 24.81 55.51 -24.52
C ASP A 485 24.75 56.61 -23.44
N ASP A 486 23.58 57.23 -23.24
CA ASP A 486 23.36 58.33 -22.29
C ASP A 486 22.70 57.87 -20.98
N ALA A 487 23.49 57.79 -19.91
CA ALA A 487 23.04 57.42 -18.57
C ALA A 487 21.98 58.37 -17.97
N ALA A 488 21.93 59.65 -18.38
CA ALA A 488 20.90 60.58 -17.93
C ALA A 488 19.54 60.25 -18.55
N PHE A 489 19.52 59.96 -19.86
CA PHE A 489 18.33 59.48 -20.55
C PHE A 489 17.77 58.19 -19.93
N GLN A 490 18.64 57.23 -19.60
CA GLN A 490 18.20 55.97 -18.97
C GLN A 490 17.52 56.19 -17.62
N ARG A 491 18.09 57.09 -16.81
CA ARG A 491 17.56 57.45 -15.50
C ARG A 491 16.18 58.12 -15.61
N ASP A 492 16.02 59.05 -16.54
CA ASP A 492 14.76 59.77 -16.78
C ASP A 492 13.62 58.83 -17.20
N ILE A 493 13.87 57.97 -18.20
CA ILE A 493 12.85 57.02 -18.68
C ILE A 493 12.49 56.02 -17.58
N ARG A 494 13.47 55.49 -16.84
CA ARG A 494 13.21 54.57 -15.73
C ARG A 494 12.39 55.23 -14.61
N ALA A 495 12.66 56.50 -14.30
CA ALA A 495 11.87 57.27 -13.33
C ALA A 495 10.43 57.46 -13.80
N GLU A 496 10.22 57.82 -15.07
CA GLU A 496 8.87 58.00 -15.62
C GLU A 496 8.11 56.67 -15.75
N MET A 497 8.79 55.57 -16.11
CA MET A 497 8.21 54.22 -16.09
C MET A 497 7.71 53.86 -14.69
N LYS A 498 8.55 54.02 -13.66
CA LYS A 498 8.15 53.77 -12.26
C LYS A 498 6.93 54.58 -11.86
N ARG A 499 6.90 55.87 -12.20
CA ARG A 499 5.80 56.76 -11.85
C ARG A 499 4.50 56.36 -12.57
N GLN A 500 4.52 56.31 -13.89
CA GLN A 500 3.31 56.09 -14.71
C GLN A 500 2.76 54.67 -14.57
N ILE A 501 3.63 53.66 -14.58
CA ILE A 501 3.20 52.26 -14.51
C ILE A 501 2.63 51.97 -13.11
N THR A 502 3.30 52.39 -12.03
CA THR A 502 2.82 52.15 -10.67
C THR A 502 1.46 52.81 -10.42
N GLU A 503 1.26 54.04 -10.88
CA GLU A 503 -0.04 54.75 -10.79
C GLU A 503 -1.14 54.04 -11.60
N SER A 504 -0.79 53.42 -12.73
CA SER A 504 -1.77 52.84 -13.65
C SER A 504 -2.20 51.42 -13.27
N VAL A 505 -1.28 50.61 -12.74
CA VAL A 505 -1.49 49.15 -12.55
C VAL A 505 -2.19 48.77 -11.25
N HIS A 506 -2.30 49.69 -10.28
CA HIS A 506 -2.99 49.46 -9.00
C HIS A 506 -2.58 48.15 -8.29
N GLY A 507 -1.28 47.85 -8.27
CA GLY A 507 -0.75 46.65 -7.58
C GLY A 507 -0.83 45.34 -8.37
N ILE A 508 -1.13 45.36 -9.67
CA ILE A 508 -1.21 44.16 -10.52
C ILE A 508 0.08 44.01 -11.36
N PHE A 509 0.90 42.99 -11.05
CA PHE A 509 2.14 42.71 -11.79
C PHE A 509 1.91 42.33 -13.24
N LEU A 510 0.83 41.59 -13.53
CA LEU A 510 0.52 41.18 -14.90
C LEU A 510 0.29 42.37 -15.83
N LEU A 511 -0.37 43.42 -15.33
CA LEU A 511 -0.62 44.65 -16.08
C LEU A 511 0.67 45.45 -16.25
N ALA A 512 1.50 45.51 -15.21
CA ALA A 512 2.83 46.10 -15.30
C ALA A 512 3.67 45.42 -16.39
N ARG A 513 3.63 44.09 -16.47
CA ARG A 513 4.29 43.33 -17.54
C ARG A 513 3.84 43.78 -18.93
N PHE A 514 2.53 43.83 -19.20
CA PHE A 514 2.03 44.26 -20.51
C PHE A 514 2.46 45.68 -20.86
N TYR A 515 2.43 46.60 -19.90
CA TYR A 515 2.82 47.99 -20.13
C TYR A 515 4.31 48.10 -20.45
N ILE A 516 5.17 47.38 -19.73
CA ILE A 516 6.61 47.38 -20.05
C ILE A 516 6.86 46.68 -21.40
N ASP A 517 6.27 45.51 -21.64
CA ASP A 517 6.44 44.76 -22.90
C ASP A 517 5.90 45.57 -24.11
N SER A 518 4.97 46.52 -23.91
CA SER A 518 4.47 47.45 -24.95
C SER A 518 5.48 48.51 -25.37
N LEU A 519 6.51 48.76 -24.55
CA LEU A 519 7.57 49.71 -24.85
C LEU A 519 8.67 49.12 -25.73
N ALA A 520 8.71 47.78 -25.87
CA ALA A 520 9.77 47.07 -26.56
C ALA A 520 9.92 47.44 -28.06
N ASP A 521 8.84 47.95 -28.69
CA ASP A 521 8.85 48.36 -30.10
C ASP A 521 9.02 49.88 -30.29
N LYS A 522 9.20 50.65 -29.21
CA LYS A 522 9.39 52.10 -29.26
C LYS A 522 10.87 52.42 -29.40
N THR A 523 11.21 53.20 -30.41
CA THR A 523 12.62 53.48 -30.76
C THR A 523 13.09 54.86 -30.31
N THR A 524 12.15 55.76 -30.01
CA THR A 524 12.47 57.14 -29.61
C THR A 524 11.96 57.48 -28.20
N ARG A 525 12.66 58.41 -27.52
CA ARG A 525 12.23 58.99 -26.24
C ARG A 525 10.76 59.41 -26.25
N ASN A 526 10.34 60.12 -27.29
CA ASN A 526 8.99 60.69 -27.37
C ASN A 526 7.93 59.63 -27.67
N GLU A 527 8.26 58.52 -28.30
CA GLU A 527 7.36 57.37 -28.44
C GLU A 527 7.14 56.68 -27.10
N ILE A 528 8.22 56.41 -26.35
CA ILE A 528 8.16 55.80 -25.02
C ILE A 528 7.33 56.67 -24.07
N LEU A 529 7.62 57.98 -24.01
CA LEU A 529 6.89 58.91 -23.13
C LEU A 529 5.42 59.08 -23.54
N ARG A 530 5.08 59.01 -24.84
CA ARG A 530 3.68 59.05 -25.29
C ARG A 530 2.94 57.78 -24.89
N GLU A 531 3.53 56.61 -25.08
CA GLU A 531 2.90 55.34 -24.68
C GLU A 531 2.66 55.31 -23.17
N LEU A 532 3.67 55.67 -22.37
CA LEU A 532 3.57 55.75 -20.90
C LEU A 532 2.46 56.70 -20.41
N LYS A 533 2.23 57.82 -21.10
CA LYS A 533 1.13 58.76 -20.78
C LYS A 533 -0.25 58.24 -21.20
N SER A 534 -0.30 57.32 -22.15
CA SER A 534 -1.54 56.74 -22.70
C SER A 534 -1.93 55.39 -22.09
N LEU A 535 -1.25 54.99 -21.01
CA LEU A 535 -1.54 53.73 -20.33
C LEU A 535 -2.96 53.77 -19.73
N PRO A 536 -3.78 52.73 -19.99
CA PRO A 536 -5.05 52.58 -19.31
C PRO A 536 -4.85 52.56 -17.79
N LYS A 537 -5.85 53.04 -17.03
CA LYS A 537 -5.79 53.07 -15.57
C LYS A 537 -6.83 52.15 -14.98
N GLY A 538 -6.40 51.29 -14.05
CA GLY A 538 -7.30 50.52 -13.20
C GLY A 538 -7.34 49.02 -13.52
N PRO A 539 -7.88 48.23 -12.58
CA PRO A 539 -7.81 46.77 -12.58
C PRO A 539 -8.70 46.06 -13.61
N LEU A 540 -9.65 46.77 -14.24
CA LEU A 540 -10.56 46.22 -15.25
C LEU A 540 -10.02 46.35 -16.70
N THR A 541 -8.77 46.80 -16.87
CA THR A 541 -8.19 47.09 -18.18
C THR A 541 -7.44 45.91 -18.81
N TYR A 542 -7.63 44.68 -18.30
CA TYR A 542 -7.00 43.48 -18.87
C TYR A 542 -7.34 43.30 -20.35
N ASP A 543 -8.61 43.45 -20.70
CA ASP A 543 -9.08 43.25 -22.08
C ASP A 543 -8.45 44.26 -23.04
N GLU A 544 -8.24 45.48 -22.57
CA GLU A 544 -7.53 46.51 -23.34
C GLU A 544 -6.05 46.17 -23.49
N ALA A 545 -5.39 45.68 -22.43
CA ALA A 545 -3.98 45.28 -22.47
C ALA A 545 -3.75 44.06 -23.39
N TYR A 546 -4.63 43.05 -23.30
CA TYR A 546 -4.63 41.91 -24.21
C TYR A 546 -4.94 42.34 -25.64
N GLY A 547 -5.96 43.17 -25.84
CA GLY A 547 -6.33 43.71 -27.16
C GLY A 547 -5.20 44.51 -27.81
N LYS A 548 -4.48 45.35 -27.04
CA LYS A 548 -3.27 46.03 -27.52
C LYS A 548 -2.19 45.02 -27.94
N THR A 549 -2.00 43.94 -27.18
CA THR A 549 -1.02 42.90 -27.50
C THR A 549 -1.41 42.11 -28.76
N ILE A 550 -2.69 41.75 -28.93
CA ILE A 550 -3.20 41.11 -30.16
C ILE A 550 -3.02 42.04 -31.38
N LYS A 551 -3.26 43.35 -31.23
CA LYS A 551 -3.00 44.34 -32.30
C LYS A 551 -1.51 44.39 -32.67
N ARG A 552 -0.60 44.31 -31.70
CA ARG A 552 0.85 44.21 -31.96
C ARG A 552 1.22 42.91 -32.65
N ILE A 553 0.60 41.79 -32.29
CA ILE A 553 0.81 40.51 -32.99
C ILE A 553 0.45 40.65 -34.47
N ARG A 554 -0.61 41.42 -34.80
CA ARG A 554 -1.06 41.66 -36.18
C ARG A 554 -0.08 42.46 -37.04
N THR A 555 0.81 43.26 -36.45
CA THR A 555 1.81 44.01 -37.23
C THR A 555 2.96 43.13 -37.74
N GLN A 556 3.02 41.87 -37.31
CA GLN A 556 4.04 40.92 -37.76
C GLN A 556 3.84 40.49 -39.22
N PRO A 557 4.91 40.08 -39.92
CA PRO A 557 4.81 39.50 -41.25
C PRO A 557 3.87 38.28 -41.31
N PRO A 558 3.18 38.01 -42.44
CA PRO A 558 2.16 36.97 -42.53
C PRO A 558 2.56 35.57 -42.03
N PRO A 559 3.80 35.06 -42.25
CA PRO A 559 4.19 33.76 -41.71
C PRO A 559 4.22 33.71 -40.17
N ARG A 560 4.70 34.78 -39.52
CA ARG A 560 4.76 34.87 -38.05
C ARG A 560 3.37 35.08 -37.45
N LEU A 561 2.54 35.85 -38.14
CA LEU A 561 1.15 36.10 -37.77
C LEU A 561 0.33 34.80 -37.76
N ARG A 562 0.46 33.98 -38.82
CA ARG A 562 -0.17 32.65 -38.88
C ARG A 562 0.31 31.75 -37.75
N LEU A 563 1.62 31.70 -37.50
CA LEU A 563 2.17 30.89 -36.41
C LEU A 563 1.63 31.34 -35.04
N ALA A 564 1.60 32.65 -34.76
CA ALA A 564 1.06 33.19 -33.51
C ALA A 564 -0.42 32.84 -33.33
N SER A 565 -1.23 32.99 -34.38
CA SER A 565 -2.64 32.60 -34.37
C SER A 565 -2.79 31.10 -34.04
N GLN A 566 -2.07 30.23 -34.74
CA GLN A 566 -2.12 28.78 -34.49
C GLN A 566 -1.70 28.43 -33.05
N VAL A 567 -0.61 29.01 -32.55
CA VAL A 567 -0.13 28.76 -31.18
C VAL A 567 -1.19 29.18 -30.15
N LEU A 568 -1.71 30.40 -30.25
CA LEU A 568 -2.70 30.91 -29.31
C LEU A 568 -4.01 30.10 -29.38
N THR A 569 -4.45 29.71 -30.58
CA THR A 569 -5.63 28.86 -30.78
C THR A 569 -5.45 27.50 -30.11
N LEU A 570 -4.32 26.81 -30.35
CA LEU A 570 -4.06 25.49 -29.78
C LEU A 570 -3.95 25.54 -28.26
N LEU A 571 -3.25 26.55 -27.71
CA LEU A 571 -3.13 26.73 -26.26
C LEU A 571 -4.46 27.12 -25.60
N ALA A 572 -5.30 27.89 -26.28
CA ALA A 572 -6.60 28.30 -25.75
C ALA A 572 -7.57 27.12 -25.66
N CYS A 573 -7.63 26.26 -26.69
CA CYS A 573 -8.55 25.14 -26.73
C CYS A 573 -8.03 23.87 -26.05
N ALA A 574 -6.79 23.87 -25.51
CA ALA A 574 -6.20 22.65 -24.99
C ALA A 574 -6.91 22.12 -23.73
N GLU A 575 -7.33 20.86 -23.74
CA GLU A 575 -7.99 20.17 -22.61
C GLU A 575 -7.05 19.90 -21.41
N ARG A 576 -5.74 19.99 -21.62
CA ARG A 576 -4.69 19.96 -20.59
C ARG A 576 -3.46 20.77 -21.06
N PRO A 577 -2.54 21.15 -20.16
CA PRO A 577 -1.29 21.80 -20.57
C PRO A 577 -0.53 20.96 -21.60
N LEU A 578 0.00 21.62 -22.64
CA LEU A 578 0.82 21.03 -23.69
C LEU A 578 2.30 21.22 -23.38
N THR A 579 3.14 20.28 -23.78
CA THR A 579 4.59 20.52 -23.88
C THR A 579 4.95 21.22 -25.17
N ILE A 580 6.10 21.91 -25.21
CA ILE A 580 6.60 22.55 -26.42
C ILE A 580 6.83 21.56 -27.56
N LYS A 581 7.14 20.30 -27.23
CA LYS A 581 7.27 19.21 -28.20
C LYS A 581 5.92 18.77 -28.76
N GLU A 582 4.92 18.59 -27.89
CA GLU A 582 3.54 18.29 -28.32
C GLU A 582 2.97 19.41 -29.22
N LEU A 583 3.17 20.67 -28.83
CA LEU A 583 2.75 21.81 -29.64
C LEU A 583 3.53 21.88 -30.95
N GLY A 584 4.83 21.61 -30.93
CA GLY A 584 5.67 21.56 -32.13
C GLY A 584 5.18 20.54 -33.16
N ASP A 585 4.89 19.31 -32.70
CA ASP A 585 4.27 18.27 -33.52
C ASP A 585 2.93 18.75 -34.09
N ALA A 586 2.05 19.33 -33.25
CA ALA A 586 0.74 19.83 -33.68
C ALA A 586 0.82 20.91 -34.76
N LEU A 587 1.81 21.80 -34.66
CA LEU A 587 2.06 22.86 -35.65
C LEU A 587 2.65 22.34 -36.97
N ALA A 588 3.34 21.19 -36.92
CA ALA A 588 3.95 20.55 -38.07
C ALA A 588 2.99 19.63 -38.85
N VAL A 589 1.78 19.37 -38.33
CA VAL A 589 0.78 18.55 -39.04
C VAL A 589 0.30 19.28 -40.31
N ARG A 590 0.45 18.60 -41.45
CA ARG A 590 -0.11 19.00 -42.75
C ARG A 590 -1.27 18.08 -43.11
N LEU A 591 -2.42 18.67 -43.47
CA LEU A 591 -3.62 17.90 -43.83
C LEU A 591 -3.37 17.05 -45.08
N GLY A 592 -3.79 15.78 -45.03
CA GLY A 592 -3.62 14.80 -46.12
C GLY A 592 -2.23 14.16 -46.23
N HIS A 593 -1.25 14.56 -45.41
CA HIS A 593 0.08 13.94 -45.41
C HIS A 593 0.12 12.70 -44.51
N SER A 594 0.82 11.65 -44.96
CA SER A 594 0.92 10.36 -44.24
C SER A 594 2.04 10.31 -43.21
N LEU A 595 2.95 11.29 -43.20
CA LEU A 595 4.09 11.37 -42.27
C LEU A 595 4.23 12.79 -41.73
N LEU A 596 4.71 12.91 -40.49
CA LEU A 596 5.10 14.18 -39.90
C LEU A 596 6.50 14.57 -40.40
N ASP A 597 6.61 15.68 -41.12
CA ASP A 597 7.91 16.25 -41.46
C ASP A 597 8.48 16.99 -40.25
N LYS A 598 9.58 16.47 -39.68
CA LYS A 598 10.25 17.13 -38.56
C LYS A 598 10.86 18.49 -38.94
N GLY A 599 11.09 18.75 -40.23
CA GLY A 599 11.53 20.04 -40.76
C GLY A 599 10.44 21.13 -40.69
N ASP A 600 9.17 20.73 -40.62
CA ASP A 600 8.03 21.65 -40.46
C ASP A 600 7.83 22.13 -39.01
N ILE A 601 8.52 21.51 -38.03
CA ILE A 601 8.42 21.87 -36.61
C ILE A 601 9.07 23.25 -36.39
N PRO A 602 8.31 24.28 -35.97
CA PRO A 602 8.89 25.59 -35.70
C PRO A 602 9.87 25.52 -34.53
N ARG A 603 10.98 26.28 -34.61
CA ARG A 603 11.93 26.36 -33.50
C ARG A 603 11.24 26.90 -32.26
N GLY A 604 11.45 26.26 -31.10
CA GLY A 604 10.77 26.59 -29.85
C GLY A 604 10.87 28.07 -29.43
N PHE A 605 12.02 28.69 -29.63
CA PHE A 605 12.20 30.13 -29.39
C PHE A 605 11.22 30.99 -30.21
N ILE A 606 11.06 30.68 -31.50
CA ILE A 606 10.17 31.43 -32.41
C ILE A 606 8.71 31.29 -31.96
N ILE A 607 8.28 30.09 -31.52
CA ILE A 607 6.91 29.83 -31.01
C ILE A 607 6.54 30.82 -29.90
N VAL A 608 7.47 31.06 -28.98
CA VAL A 608 7.26 32.01 -27.86
C VAL A 608 7.31 33.45 -28.34
N THR A 609 8.32 33.81 -29.14
CA THR A 609 8.55 35.19 -29.59
C THR A 609 7.37 35.74 -30.42
N VAL A 610 6.78 34.95 -31.32
CA VAL A 610 5.67 35.43 -32.16
C VAL A 610 4.40 35.75 -31.37
N CYS A 611 4.28 35.22 -30.14
CA CYS A 611 3.15 35.47 -29.25
C CYS A 611 3.32 36.73 -28.38
N MET A 612 4.41 37.50 -28.58
CA MET A 612 4.62 38.84 -27.98
C MET A 612 4.38 38.91 -26.46
N GLY A 613 4.83 37.89 -25.73
CA GLY A 613 4.74 37.83 -24.27
C GLY A 613 3.45 37.22 -23.70
N LEU A 614 2.49 36.81 -24.56
CA LEU A 614 1.27 36.10 -24.14
C LEU A 614 1.50 34.63 -23.79
N VAL A 615 2.66 34.07 -24.13
CA VAL A 615 3.00 32.66 -23.93
C VAL A 615 4.30 32.57 -23.14
N ILE A 616 4.36 31.60 -22.25
CA ILE A 616 5.55 31.25 -21.45
C ILE A 616 5.83 29.76 -21.59
N VAL A 617 7.11 29.40 -21.51
CA VAL A 617 7.57 28.00 -21.48
C VAL A 617 8.25 27.77 -20.15
N GLU A 618 7.88 26.68 -19.49
CA GLU A 618 8.53 26.22 -18.28
C GLU A 618 9.83 25.48 -18.62
N GLU A 619 10.95 25.94 -18.07
CA GLU A 619 12.28 25.35 -18.35
C GLU A 619 12.37 23.87 -17.91
N ASP A 620 11.85 23.54 -16.72
CA ASP A 620 11.99 22.21 -16.13
C ASP A 620 11.09 21.15 -16.79
N SER A 621 9.84 21.51 -17.11
CA SER A 621 8.82 20.58 -17.60
C SER A 621 8.66 20.62 -19.12
N GLY A 622 9.17 21.67 -19.77
CA GLY A 622 8.91 21.96 -21.17
C GLY A 622 7.44 22.28 -21.46
N ILE A 623 6.60 22.50 -20.45
CA ILE A 623 5.19 22.87 -20.61
C ILE A 623 5.11 24.30 -21.15
N ILE A 624 4.33 24.48 -22.22
CA ILE A 624 4.04 25.77 -22.81
C ILE A 624 2.60 26.16 -22.47
N ARG A 625 2.40 27.40 -22.03
CA ARG A 625 1.09 27.91 -21.62
C ARG A 625 0.95 29.40 -21.83
N LEU A 626 -0.29 29.86 -21.77
CA LEU A 626 -0.59 31.28 -21.72
C LEU A 626 0.02 31.90 -20.45
N VAL A 627 0.42 33.16 -20.56
CA VAL A 627 1.13 33.90 -19.50
C VAL A 627 0.36 33.93 -18.18
N HIS A 628 -0.97 33.88 -18.26
CA HIS A 628 -1.86 33.89 -17.12
C HIS A 628 -3.23 33.34 -17.50
N HIS A 629 -4.03 32.87 -16.52
CA HIS A 629 -5.36 32.33 -16.80
C HIS A 629 -6.32 33.38 -17.39
N THR A 630 -6.15 34.66 -17.04
CA THR A 630 -6.97 35.74 -17.61
C THR A 630 -6.73 35.93 -19.10
N ALA A 631 -5.59 35.48 -19.62
CA ALA A 631 -5.35 35.46 -21.06
C ALA A 631 -6.24 34.39 -21.72
N LEU A 632 -6.48 33.26 -21.06
CA LEU A 632 -7.43 32.26 -21.56
C LEU A 632 -8.85 32.81 -21.52
N GLU A 633 -9.27 33.41 -20.41
CA GLU A 633 -10.59 34.04 -20.28
C GLU A 633 -10.82 35.05 -21.41
N TYR A 634 -9.85 35.96 -21.60
CA TYR A 634 -9.88 36.92 -22.70
C TYR A 634 -9.98 36.26 -24.08
N LEU A 635 -9.12 35.28 -24.37
CA LEU A 635 -9.11 34.61 -25.67
C LEU A 635 -10.39 33.81 -25.92
N ARG A 636 -10.97 33.20 -24.88
CA ARG A 636 -12.24 32.47 -24.97
C ARG A 636 -13.39 33.42 -25.27
N ASP A 637 -13.48 34.52 -24.53
CA ASP A 637 -14.55 35.51 -24.69
C ASP A 637 -14.42 36.30 -26.00
N ASN A 638 -13.20 36.39 -26.55
CA ASN A 638 -12.87 37.14 -27.76
C ASN A 638 -12.26 36.26 -28.86
N THR A 639 -12.68 34.99 -28.99
CA THR A 639 -11.99 34.01 -29.86
C THR A 639 -11.89 34.45 -31.33
N ALA A 640 -12.85 35.24 -31.82
CA ALA A 640 -12.81 35.77 -33.17
C ALA A 640 -11.60 36.69 -33.44
N CYS A 641 -10.95 37.21 -32.40
CA CYS A 641 -9.71 37.96 -32.57
C CYS A 641 -8.60 37.09 -33.18
N LEU A 642 -8.53 35.79 -32.84
CA LEU A 642 -7.50 34.88 -33.34
C LEU A 642 -7.71 34.52 -34.81
N SER A 643 -8.97 34.36 -35.24
CA SER A 643 -9.31 34.13 -36.65
C SER A 643 -9.10 35.40 -37.49
N SER A 644 -9.36 36.59 -36.93
CA SER A 644 -9.09 37.88 -37.58
C SER A 644 -7.60 38.12 -37.86
N LEU A 645 -6.70 37.48 -37.12
CA LEU A 645 -5.25 37.56 -37.40
C LEU A 645 -4.91 36.96 -38.77
N VAL A 646 -5.69 36.00 -39.26
CA VAL A 646 -5.39 35.27 -40.50
C VAL A 646 -6.37 35.63 -41.62
N ASN A 647 -7.53 36.23 -41.30
CA ASN A 647 -8.51 36.70 -42.28
C ASN A 647 -8.79 38.22 -42.13
N PRO A 648 -8.20 39.07 -42.99
CA PRO A 648 -8.35 40.53 -42.90
C PRO A 648 -9.76 41.04 -43.26
N ALA A 649 -10.66 40.18 -43.74
CA ALA A 649 -12.05 40.55 -44.04
C ALA A 649 -12.93 40.70 -42.79
N ILE A 650 -12.43 40.38 -41.58
CA ILE A 650 -13.14 40.51 -40.31
C ILE A 650 -12.78 41.88 -39.67
N PRO A 651 -13.70 42.86 -39.57
CA PRO A 651 -13.41 44.19 -39.03
C PRO A 651 -13.11 44.18 -37.52
N ASP A 652 -12.25 45.10 -37.07
CA ASP A 652 -11.83 45.26 -35.66
C ASP A 652 -12.96 45.58 -34.68
N SER A 653 -14.08 46.11 -35.17
CA SER A 653 -15.26 46.44 -34.34
C SER A 653 -16.05 45.20 -33.89
N VAL A 654 -15.73 44.01 -34.42
CA VAL A 654 -16.52 42.79 -34.24
C VAL A 654 -16.01 41.90 -33.10
N THR A 655 -14.78 42.10 -32.62
CA THR A 655 -14.09 41.12 -31.76
C THR A 655 -14.41 41.23 -30.28
N VAL A 656 -15.03 42.32 -29.80
CA VAL A 656 -15.21 42.58 -28.35
C VAL A 656 -16.64 42.31 -27.83
N PHE A 657 -17.67 42.35 -28.67
CA PHE A 657 -19.08 42.32 -28.20
C PHE A 657 -20.04 41.38 -28.96
N ASP A 658 -19.56 40.63 -29.96
CA ASP A 658 -20.41 39.68 -30.71
C ASP A 658 -20.23 38.25 -30.17
N ALA A 659 -20.97 37.95 -29.09
CA ALA A 659 -20.90 36.64 -28.41
C ALA A 659 -21.18 35.46 -29.36
N HIS A 660 -22.05 35.64 -30.36
CA HIS A 660 -22.35 34.59 -31.34
C HIS A 660 -21.15 34.29 -32.25
N LYS A 661 -20.48 35.32 -32.76
CA LYS A 661 -19.26 35.13 -33.57
C LYS A 661 -18.12 34.54 -32.75
N ASN A 662 -17.96 34.94 -31.49
CA ASN A 662 -16.93 34.38 -30.61
C ASN A 662 -17.20 32.90 -30.27
N HIS A 663 -18.46 32.52 -30.03
CA HIS A 663 -18.82 31.11 -29.85
C HIS A 663 -18.54 30.27 -31.12
N ALA A 664 -18.95 30.76 -32.30
CA ALA A 664 -18.66 30.07 -33.56
C ALA A 664 -17.16 29.92 -33.80
N ALA A 665 -16.38 30.98 -33.58
CA ALA A 665 -14.92 30.93 -33.70
C ALA A 665 -14.26 29.97 -32.70
N TRP A 666 -14.81 29.85 -31.49
CA TRP A 666 -14.38 28.86 -30.50
C TRP A 666 -14.65 27.41 -30.97
N CYS A 667 -15.84 27.16 -31.51
CA CYS A 667 -16.17 25.87 -32.10
C CYS A 667 -15.28 25.53 -33.32
N ASP A 668 -14.93 26.53 -34.14
CA ASP A 668 -13.99 26.39 -35.25
C ASP A 668 -12.57 26.09 -34.77
N ALA A 669 -12.12 26.73 -33.69
CA ALA A 669 -10.83 26.48 -33.06
C ALA A 669 -10.71 25.04 -32.53
N HIS A 670 -11.75 24.54 -31.85
CA HIS A 670 -11.83 23.15 -31.46
C HIS A 670 -11.89 22.21 -32.68
N ARG A 671 -12.62 22.55 -33.74
CA ARG A 671 -12.60 21.77 -35.00
C ARG A 671 -11.18 21.66 -35.55
N TYR A 672 -10.47 22.78 -35.61
CA TYR A 672 -9.10 22.85 -36.10
C TYR A 672 -8.16 21.95 -35.28
N PHE A 673 -8.21 22.02 -33.95
CA PHE A 673 -7.36 21.18 -33.10
C PHE A 673 -7.76 19.68 -33.19
N GLY A 674 -9.05 19.37 -33.21
CA GLY A 674 -9.54 18.01 -33.44
C GLY A 674 -9.04 17.43 -34.77
N THR A 675 -9.03 18.25 -35.83
CA THR A 675 -8.54 17.89 -37.16
C THR A 675 -7.03 17.60 -37.15
N ILE A 676 -6.24 18.42 -36.45
CA ILE A 676 -4.81 18.17 -36.26
C ILE A 676 -4.58 16.84 -35.54
N CYS A 677 -5.31 16.59 -34.44
CA CYS A 677 -5.16 15.35 -33.68
C CYS A 677 -5.52 14.13 -34.52
N LEU A 678 -6.63 14.17 -35.27
CA LEU A 678 -7.05 13.08 -36.16
C LEU A 678 -6.08 12.86 -37.31
N SER A 679 -5.59 13.93 -37.93
CA SER A 679 -4.58 13.86 -39.00
C SER A 679 -3.28 13.24 -38.48
N TYR A 680 -2.84 13.63 -37.29
CA TYR A 680 -1.68 13.04 -36.62
C TYR A 680 -1.88 11.55 -36.35
N LEU A 681 -3.00 11.16 -35.74
CA LEU A 681 -3.34 9.76 -35.47
C LEU A 681 -3.53 8.93 -36.76
N SER A 682 -3.79 9.59 -37.88
CA SER A 682 -3.92 8.97 -39.20
C SER A 682 -2.59 8.75 -39.94
N MET A 683 -1.45 9.08 -39.33
CA MET A 683 -0.13 8.92 -39.94
C MET A 683 0.31 7.44 -40.04
N ALA A 684 1.19 7.14 -41.00
CA ALA A 684 1.67 5.81 -41.32
C ALA A 684 2.38 5.11 -40.15
N VAL A 685 3.00 5.89 -39.24
CA VAL A 685 3.65 5.37 -38.01
C VAL A 685 2.66 4.63 -37.10
N PHE A 686 1.37 4.93 -37.17
CA PHE A 686 0.31 4.26 -36.41
C PHE A 686 -0.37 3.12 -37.20
N GLY A 687 0.05 2.89 -38.45
CA GLY A 687 -0.52 1.86 -39.33
C GLY A 687 -0.27 0.42 -38.85
N GLY A 688 0.66 0.22 -37.91
CA GLY A 688 0.97 -1.09 -37.32
C GLY A 688 -0.01 -1.59 -36.25
N GLY A 689 -1.07 -0.83 -35.92
CA GLY A 689 -2.01 -1.25 -34.87
C GLY A 689 -1.47 -0.97 -33.46
N ALA A 690 -2.05 -1.60 -32.45
CA ALA A 690 -1.57 -1.52 -31.08
C ALA A 690 -0.20 -2.20 -30.89
N CYS A 691 0.61 -1.64 -30.00
CA CYS A 691 1.87 -2.26 -29.62
C CYS A 691 1.63 -3.51 -28.76
N HIS A 692 2.23 -4.64 -29.13
CA HIS A 692 2.09 -5.88 -28.35
C HIS A 692 3.16 -6.03 -27.25
N ARG A 693 4.18 -5.16 -27.26
CA ARG A 693 5.27 -5.16 -26.27
C ARG A 693 5.35 -3.82 -25.54
N LYS A 694 5.59 -3.85 -24.23
CA LYS A 694 5.78 -2.64 -23.41
C LYS A 694 6.90 -1.74 -23.93
N ALA A 695 8.00 -2.34 -24.40
CA ALA A 695 9.13 -1.59 -24.95
C ALA A 695 8.73 -0.79 -26.21
N GLU A 696 8.05 -1.43 -27.16
CA GLU A 696 7.54 -0.81 -28.40
C GLU A 696 6.53 0.31 -28.08
N PHE A 697 5.62 0.07 -27.14
CA PHE A 697 4.66 1.09 -26.70
C PHE A 697 5.35 2.31 -26.06
N THR A 698 6.37 2.05 -25.24
CA THR A 698 7.16 3.12 -24.59
C THR A 698 7.95 3.91 -25.63
N GLU A 699 8.56 3.23 -26.60
CA GLU A 699 9.28 3.84 -27.71
C GLU A 699 8.35 4.68 -28.60
N ARG A 700 7.14 4.19 -28.88
CA ARG A 700 6.12 4.93 -29.64
C ARG A 700 5.73 6.21 -28.93
N LEU A 701 5.52 6.18 -27.61
CA LEU A 701 5.22 7.37 -26.80
C LEU A 701 6.38 8.38 -26.78
N GLN A 702 7.63 7.90 -26.72
CA GLN A 702 8.81 8.78 -26.72
C GLN A 702 9.07 9.41 -28.09
N SER A 703 8.83 8.65 -29.17
CA SER A 703 9.12 9.08 -30.54
C SER A 703 8.05 9.97 -31.15
N ASN A 704 6.84 9.98 -30.58
CA ASN A 704 5.67 10.70 -31.08
C ASN A 704 5.08 11.57 -29.95
N PRO A 705 5.67 12.76 -29.67
CA PRO A 705 5.26 13.62 -28.57
C PRO A 705 3.75 13.89 -28.49
N LEU A 706 3.10 14.24 -29.60
CA LEU A 706 1.67 14.57 -29.61
C LEU A 706 0.75 13.35 -29.43
N PHE A 707 1.23 12.12 -29.62
CA PHE A 707 0.41 10.91 -29.64
C PHE A 707 -0.47 10.75 -28.40
N HIS A 708 0.10 10.96 -27.21
CA HIS A 708 -0.65 10.84 -25.96
C HIS A 708 -1.77 11.89 -25.88
N TYR A 709 -1.49 13.15 -26.24
CA TYR A 709 -2.49 14.19 -26.21
C TYR A 709 -3.60 13.94 -27.23
N ALA A 710 -3.21 13.67 -28.48
CA ALA A 710 -4.15 13.47 -29.58
C ALA A 710 -5.11 12.33 -29.28
N ALA A 711 -4.61 11.15 -28.90
CA ALA A 711 -5.42 9.96 -28.62
C ALA A 711 -6.46 10.17 -27.51
N HIS A 712 -6.14 10.99 -26.50
CA HIS A 712 -7.03 11.25 -25.37
C HIS A 712 -8.03 12.39 -25.61
N ASN A 713 -7.71 13.36 -26.46
CA ASN A 713 -8.46 14.63 -26.52
C ASN A 713 -9.12 14.92 -27.87
N TRP A 714 -8.79 14.20 -28.95
CA TRP A 714 -9.38 14.47 -30.27
C TRP A 714 -10.92 14.49 -30.22
N GLY A 715 -11.53 13.54 -29.50
CA GLY A 715 -12.98 13.43 -29.42
C GLY A 715 -13.63 14.52 -28.56
N HIS A 716 -12.93 15.02 -27.55
CA HIS A 716 -13.38 16.19 -26.79
C HIS A 716 -13.41 17.45 -27.66
N HIS A 717 -12.37 17.67 -28.48
CA HIS A 717 -12.36 18.79 -29.43
C HIS A 717 -13.45 18.66 -30.50
N VAL A 718 -13.63 17.48 -31.10
CA VAL A 718 -14.69 17.25 -32.08
C VAL A 718 -16.07 17.49 -31.48
N ARG A 719 -16.32 17.08 -30.24
CA ARG A 719 -17.61 17.31 -29.54
C ARG A 719 -17.93 18.80 -29.37
N GLN A 720 -16.93 19.65 -29.19
CA GLN A 720 -17.13 21.10 -29.05
C GLN A 720 -17.39 21.80 -30.40
N SER A 721 -17.23 21.10 -31.53
CA SER A 721 -17.50 21.67 -32.84
C SER A 721 -18.99 21.64 -33.19
N LEU A 722 -19.46 22.64 -33.94
CA LEU A 722 -20.82 22.69 -34.49
C LEU A 722 -21.00 21.73 -35.68
N VAL A 723 -19.91 21.32 -36.34
CA VAL A 723 -19.92 20.51 -37.56
C VAL A 723 -18.94 19.35 -37.38
N LEU A 724 -19.38 18.14 -37.73
CA LEU A 724 -18.51 16.97 -37.74
C LEU A 724 -17.49 17.10 -38.89
N CYS A 725 -16.20 17.00 -38.60
CA CYS A 725 -15.17 17.07 -39.62
C CYS A 725 -14.99 15.74 -40.37
N ASP A 726 -14.69 15.79 -41.67
CA ASP A 726 -14.56 14.63 -42.54
C ASP A 726 -13.45 13.67 -42.08
N GLU A 727 -12.42 14.21 -41.43
CA GLU A 727 -11.29 13.47 -40.87
C GLU A 727 -11.74 12.44 -39.82
N VAL A 728 -12.86 12.67 -39.11
CA VAL A 728 -13.41 11.68 -38.17
C VAL A 728 -13.79 10.40 -38.90
N MET A 729 -14.55 10.54 -40.00
CA MET A 729 -15.01 9.40 -40.77
C MET A 729 -13.86 8.75 -41.55
N SER A 730 -12.89 9.55 -42.03
CA SER A 730 -11.67 9.01 -42.64
C SER A 730 -10.86 8.18 -41.64
N PHE A 731 -10.69 8.68 -40.41
CA PHE A 731 -9.96 7.97 -39.36
C PHE A 731 -10.65 6.65 -38.98
N PHE A 732 -11.98 6.63 -38.92
CA PHE A 732 -12.74 5.41 -38.62
C PHE A 732 -12.69 4.33 -39.70
N ARG A 733 -12.27 4.65 -40.92
CA ARG A 733 -12.02 3.68 -41.99
C ARG A 733 -10.66 2.98 -41.85
N GLU A 734 -9.84 3.37 -40.88
CA GLU A 734 -8.47 2.91 -40.68
C GLU A 734 -8.34 2.09 -39.37
N PRO A 735 -8.78 0.81 -39.36
CA PRO A 735 -8.97 0.05 -38.13
C PRO A 735 -7.70 -0.07 -37.27
N LEU A 736 -6.54 -0.24 -37.89
CA LEU A 736 -5.25 -0.34 -37.19
C LEU A 736 -4.87 0.99 -36.51
N LYS A 737 -5.18 2.13 -37.12
CA LYS A 737 -4.88 3.45 -36.55
C LYS A 737 -5.84 3.77 -35.39
N VAL A 738 -7.10 3.37 -35.53
CA VAL A 738 -8.10 3.42 -34.45
C VAL A 738 -7.64 2.57 -33.26
N GLU A 739 -7.19 1.34 -33.52
CA GLU A 739 -6.67 0.43 -32.51
C GLU A 739 -5.44 1.01 -31.78
N ALA A 740 -4.50 1.60 -32.52
CA ALA A 740 -3.34 2.29 -31.95
C ALA A 740 -3.75 3.44 -31.02
N SER A 741 -4.72 4.27 -31.43
CA SER A 741 -5.25 5.36 -30.59
C SER A 741 -5.99 4.82 -29.36
N ALA A 742 -6.78 3.75 -29.51
CA ALA A 742 -7.60 3.18 -28.45
C ALA A 742 -6.78 2.56 -27.32
N GLN A 743 -5.60 1.99 -27.63
CA GLN A 743 -4.67 1.40 -26.65
C GLN A 743 -4.31 2.36 -25.49
N LEU A 744 -4.28 3.68 -25.74
CA LEU A 744 -4.00 4.69 -24.73
C LEU A 744 -5.19 4.97 -23.78
N LEU A 745 -6.41 4.94 -24.31
CA LEU A 745 -7.65 5.16 -23.54
C LEU A 745 -7.94 4.00 -22.58
N GLU A 746 -7.54 2.77 -22.95
CA GLU A 746 -7.78 1.55 -22.17
C GLU A 746 -7.11 1.54 -20.79
N LYS A 747 -6.00 2.27 -20.60
CA LYS A 747 -5.30 2.42 -19.32
C LYS A 747 -6.12 3.19 -18.27
N MET A 748 -6.98 4.11 -18.73
CA MET A 748 -7.88 4.91 -17.88
C MET A 748 -9.18 4.16 -17.53
N LEU A 749 -9.56 3.18 -18.34
CA LEU A 749 -10.80 2.40 -18.18
C LEU A 749 -10.69 1.25 -17.14
N GLY A 750 -9.64 1.23 -16.32
CA GLY A 750 -9.65 0.51 -15.03
C GLY A 750 -8.98 -0.86 -14.98
N SER A 751 -7.79 -1.06 -15.56
CA SER A 751 -6.98 -2.26 -15.26
C SER A 751 -5.51 -1.91 -15.06
N GLU A 752 -5.08 -1.83 -13.80
CA GLU A 752 -3.66 -1.99 -13.48
C GLU A 752 -3.28 -3.45 -13.68
N GLY A 753 -2.56 -3.73 -14.78
CA GLY A 753 -1.83 -4.99 -14.93
C GLY A 753 -2.41 -5.98 -15.94
N VAL A 754 -2.54 -5.61 -17.22
CA VAL A 754 -2.52 -6.60 -18.31
C VAL A 754 -1.79 -6.02 -19.51
N TRP A 755 -0.49 -6.28 -19.61
CA TRP A 755 0.31 -6.07 -20.85
C TRP A 755 0.07 -7.19 -21.87
N GLN A 756 -0.97 -8.00 -21.72
CA GLN A 756 -1.26 -9.14 -22.58
C GLN A 756 -2.26 -8.77 -23.67
N GLY A 757 -1.74 -8.45 -24.86
CA GLY A 757 -2.06 -9.18 -26.09
C GLY A 757 -3.48 -9.20 -26.65
N TYR A 758 -4.47 -8.53 -26.06
CA TYR A 758 -5.81 -8.44 -26.62
C TYR A 758 -6.21 -6.97 -26.72
N THR A 759 -6.08 -6.41 -27.91
CA THR A 759 -6.78 -5.16 -28.21
C THR A 759 -8.27 -5.40 -28.10
N ARG A 760 -8.95 -4.54 -27.34
CA ARG A 760 -10.27 -4.85 -26.81
C ARG A 760 -11.41 -4.73 -27.81
N GLN A 761 -11.19 -5.01 -29.10
CA GLN A 761 -12.19 -4.89 -30.17
C GLN A 761 -13.00 -3.56 -30.11
N LEU A 762 -12.36 -2.46 -29.67
CA LEU A 762 -13.01 -1.15 -29.59
C LEU A 762 -13.34 -0.67 -31.00
N THR A 763 -14.63 -0.54 -31.28
CA THR A 763 -15.12 -0.02 -32.56
C THR A 763 -15.17 1.51 -32.57
N PRO A 764 -15.24 2.16 -33.74
CA PRO A 764 -15.54 3.58 -33.85
C PRO A 764 -16.75 4.02 -33.01
N LEU A 765 -17.81 3.19 -32.96
CA LEU A 765 -19.03 3.47 -32.20
C LEU A 765 -18.76 3.57 -30.69
N HIS A 766 -17.86 2.73 -30.14
CA HIS A 766 -17.44 2.83 -28.74
C HIS A 766 -16.72 4.16 -28.46
N LEU A 767 -15.84 4.61 -29.37
CA LEU A 767 -15.08 5.85 -29.18
C LEU A 767 -15.99 7.07 -29.23
N VAL A 768 -16.89 7.17 -30.21
CA VAL A 768 -17.83 8.31 -30.29
C VAL A 768 -18.80 8.32 -29.11
N ALA A 769 -19.19 7.15 -28.61
CA ALA A 769 -20.03 7.04 -27.43
C ALA A 769 -19.30 7.42 -26.14
N TYR A 770 -18.03 7.01 -26.00
CA TYR A 770 -17.16 7.43 -24.90
C TYR A 770 -16.94 8.95 -24.88
N PHE A 771 -16.70 9.56 -26.04
CA PHE A 771 -16.47 11.00 -26.13
C PHE A 771 -17.76 11.84 -26.14
N GLY A 772 -18.91 11.24 -26.44
CA GLY A 772 -20.20 11.94 -26.52
C GLY A 772 -20.43 12.69 -27.82
N ILE A 773 -19.91 12.18 -28.94
CA ILE A 773 -19.99 12.83 -30.27
C ILE A 773 -21.31 12.45 -30.94
N HIS A 774 -22.38 13.15 -30.56
CA HIS A 774 -23.75 12.87 -31.00
C HIS A 774 -23.93 12.77 -32.53
N SER A 775 -23.33 13.69 -33.29
CA SER A 775 -23.42 13.70 -34.77
C SER A 775 -22.80 12.46 -35.42
N ALA A 776 -21.67 11.97 -34.89
CA ALA A 776 -21.01 10.78 -35.43
C ALA A 776 -21.74 9.48 -35.05
N VAL A 777 -22.38 9.44 -33.88
CA VAL A 777 -23.23 8.29 -33.47
C VAL A 777 -24.37 8.11 -34.47
N GLN A 778 -25.05 9.18 -34.87
CA GLN A 778 -26.14 9.09 -35.85
C GLN A 778 -25.70 8.49 -37.19
N LEU A 779 -24.49 8.80 -37.66
CA LEU A 779 -23.93 8.27 -38.92
C LEU A 779 -23.42 6.83 -38.79
N LEU A 780 -22.86 6.44 -37.64
CA LEU A 780 -22.26 5.12 -37.43
C LEU A 780 -23.26 4.06 -36.99
N CYS A 781 -24.41 4.46 -36.43
CA CYS A 781 -25.45 3.56 -35.93
C CYS A 781 -26.18 2.78 -37.05
N GLU A 782 -25.88 2.97 -38.33
CA GLU A 782 -26.47 2.13 -39.39
C GLU A 782 -26.02 0.64 -39.29
N ALA A 783 -24.92 0.35 -38.58
CA ALA A 783 -24.44 -0.99 -38.28
C ALA A 783 -24.64 -1.36 -36.79
N PHE A 784 -24.69 -2.67 -36.50
CA PHE A 784 -24.91 -3.33 -35.19
C PHE A 784 -24.52 -2.47 -33.96
N ALA A 785 -25.52 -1.83 -33.34
CA ALA A 785 -25.31 -0.81 -32.30
C ALA A 785 -24.91 -1.39 -30.92
N ASP A 786 -25.15 -2.68 -30.73
CA ASP A 786 -24.87 -3.44 -29.50
C ASP A 786 -23.55 -4.24 -29.55
N VAL A 787 -22.63 -3.81 -30.42
CA VAL A 787 -21.29 -4.39 -30.48
C VAL A 787 -20.62 -4.30 -29.11
N ARG A 788 -19.98 -5.40 -28.71
CA ARG A 788 -19.32 -5.51 -27.41
C ARG A 788 -17.82 -5.46 -27.57
N ASP A 789 -17.18 -4.65 -26.75
CA ASP A 789 -15.73 -4.71 -26.59
C ASP A 789 -15.30 -6.00 -25.84
N SER A 790 -14.00 -6.22 -25.65
CA SER A 790 -13.52 -7.44 -24.97
C SER A 790 -13.89 -7.53 -23.48
N PHE A 791 -14.51 -6.50 -22.92
CA PHE A 791 -15.08 -6.48 -21.58
C PHE A 791 -16.60 -6.59 -21.59
N GLY A 792 -17.21 -6.90 -22.73
CA GLY A 792 -18.66 -6.97 -22.84
C GLY A 792 -19.33 -5.59 -22.75
N ARG A 793 -18.58 -4.49 -22.77
CA ARG A 793 -19.14 -3.14 -22.72
C ARG A 793 -19.68 -2.79 -24.09
N THR A 794 -20.84 -2.16 -24.12
CA THR A 794 -21.45 -1.62 -25.34
C THR A 794 -21.19 -0.12 -25.45
N PRO A 795 -21.34 0.50 -26.64
CA PRO A 795 -21.35 1.94 -26.78
C PRO A 795 -22.31 2.63 -25.80
N LEU A 796 -23.50 2.06 -25.57
CA LEU A 796 -24.46 2.57 -24.60
C LEU A 796 -23.89 2.59 -23.19
N SER A 797 -23.19 1.53 -22.75
CA SER A 797 -22.57 1.49 -21.42
C SER A 797 -21.49 2.56 -21.24
N LEU A 798 -20.68 2.85 -22.27
CA LEU A 798 -19.65 3.89 -22.23
C LEU A 798 -20.26 5.30 -22.20
N ALA A 799 -21.29 5.55 -23.02
CA ALA A 799 -22.02 6.82 -23.00
C ALA A 799 -22.71 7.04 -21.65
N ALA A 800 -23.25 5.97 -21.05
CA ALA A 800 -23.91 6.03 -19.76
C ALA A 800 -22.93 6.28 -18.61
N GLU A 801 -21.76 5.63 -18.63
CA GLU A 801 -20.70 5.85 -17.63
C GLU A 801 -20.16 7.29 -17.67
N ASN A 802 -20.08 7.91 -18.85
CA ASN A 802 -19.54 9.26 -19.04
C ASN A 802 -20.61 10.38 -19.04
N GLY A 803 -21.88 10.04 -18.83
CA GLY A 803 -22.96 11.02 -18.68
C GLY A 803 -23.43 11.66 -19.99
N HIS A 804 -23.25 11.01 -21.13
CA HIS A 804 -23.58 11.56 -22.45
C HIS A 804 -25.04 11.32 -22.84
N GLU A 805 -25.96 12.06 -22.21
CA GLU A 805 -27.42 11.90 -22.37
C GLU A 805 -27.88 11.92 -23.83
N ALA A 806 -27.40 12.85 -24.65
CA ALA A 806 -27.81 12.93 -26.07
C ALA A 806 -27.44 11.65 -26.85
N VAL A 807 -26.27 11.08 -26.58
CA VAL A 807 -25.84 9.82 -27.21
C VAL A 807 -26.67 8.64 -26.70
N VAL A 808 -26.91 8.59 -25.38
CA VAL A 808 -27.77 7.56 -24.76
C VAL A 808 -29.14 7.57 -25.41
N ARG A 809 -29.78 8.74 -25.55
CA ARG A 809 -31.10 8.87 -26.19
C ARG A 809 -31.13 8.37 -27.64
N VAL A 810 -30.09 8.63 -28.42
CA VAL A 810 -30.00 8.12 -29.81
C VAL A 810 -29.85 6.60 -29.84
N LEU A 811 -29.02 6.03 -28.96
CA LEU A 811 -28.79 4.59 -28.92
C LEU A 811 -30.03 3.82 -28.46
N VAL A 812 -30.68 4.26 -27.37
CA VAL A 812 -31.86 3.57 -26.81
C VAL A 812 -33.14 3.77 -27.63
N ALA A 813 -33.18 4.74 -28.54
CA ALA A 813 -34.29 4.91 -29.47
C ALA A 813 -34.35 3.79 -30.53
N ARG A 814 -33.33 2.93 -30.59
CA ARG A 814 -33.26 1.81 -31.53
C ARG A 814 -33.79 0.53 -30.89
N ASN A 815 -34.48 -0.27 -31.70
CA ASN A 815 -35.04 -1.55 -31.24
C ASN A 815 -34.02 -2.68 -31.10
N ASP A 816 -32.82 -2.52 -31.66
CA ASP A 816 -31.73 -3.52 -31.64
C ASP A 816 -30.69 -3.28 -30.53
N VAL A 817 -30.93 -2.30 -29.66
CA VAL A 817 -30.06 -1.97 -28.52
C VAL A 817 -30.69 -2.46 -27.23
N ASP A 818 -30.00 -3.34 -26.52
CA ASP A 818 -30.38 -3.83 -25.20
C ASP A 818 -29.93 -2.83 -24.11
N PRO A 819 -30.87 -2.09 -23.47
CA PRO A 819 -30.54 -1.13 -22.42
C PRO A 819 -29.97 -1.77 -21.15
N ASP A 820 -30.13 -3.10 -21.01
CA ASP A 820 -29.75 -3.89 -19.84
C ASP A 820 -28.52 -4.78 -20.09
N CYS A 821 -27.83 -4.57 -21.22
CA CYS A 821 -26.63 -5.31 -21.58
C CYS A 821 -25.56 -5.22 -20.46
N ARG A 822 -25.07 -6.38 -20.03
CA ARG A 822 -24.09 -6.50 -18.93
C ARG A 822 -22.66 -6.64 -19.45
N ASP A 823 -21.75 -5.88 -18.84
CA ASP A 823 -20.31 -6.07 -19.01
C ASP A 823 -19.80 -7.34 -18.27
N VAL A 824 -18.51 -7.66 -18.38
CA VAL A 824 -17.89 -8.82 -17.71
C VAL A 824 -17.93 -8.76 -16.18
N ARG A 825 -18.19 -7.59 -15.60
CA ARG A 825 -18.40 -7.38 -14.15
C ARG A 825 -19.89 -7.42 -13.78
N GLY A 826 -20.77 -7.66 -14.75
CA GLY A 826 -22.20 -7.62 -14.57
C GLY A 826 -22.78 -6.21 -14.46
N GLU A 827 -22.01 -5.15 -14.75
CA GLU A 827 -22.50 -3.77 -14.70
C GLU A 827 -23.35 -3.48 -15.96
N THR A 828 -24.54 -2.88 -15.75
CA THR A 828 -25.42 -2.37 -16.82
C THR A 828 -25.21 -0.87 -17.04
N PRO A 829 -25.62 -0.30 -18.20
CA PRO A 829 -25.64 1.14 -18.43
C PRO A 829 -26.32 1.91 -17.29
N LEU A 830 -27.46 1.41 -16.78
CA LEU A 830 -28.19 2.03 -15.68
C LEU A 830 -27.38 2.04 -14.38
N SER A 831 -26.71 0.93 -14.07
CA SER A 831 -25.87 0.83 -12.87
C SER A 831 -24.64 1.76 -12.93
N LEU A 832 -24.02 1.90 -14.11
CA LEU A 832 -22.87 2.78 -14.35
C LEU A 832 -23.26 4.25 -14.19
N ALA A 833 -24.32 4.69 -14.87
CA ALA A 833 -24.84 6.05 -14.77
C ALA A 833 -25.26 6.40 -13.34
N THR A 834 -25.91 5.45 -12.65
CA THR A 834 -26.33 5.61 -11.26
C THR A 834 -25.14 5.76 -10.31
N LYS A 835 -24.12 4.91 -10.47
CA LYS A 835 -22.89 4.95 -9.67
C LYS A 835 -22.16 6.29 -9.83
N LYS A 836 -22.18 6.86 -11.03
CA LYS A 836 -21.51 8.13 -11.39
C LYS A 836 -22.34 9.39 -11.15
N GLY A 837 -23.64 9.25 -10.85
CA GLY A 837 -24.51 10.40 -10.54
C GLY A 837 -25.10 11.10 -11.76
N HIS A 838 -25.21 10.42 -12.91
CA HIS A 838 -25.68 11.02 -14.17
C HIS A 838 -27.21 10.99 -14.28
N GLU A 839 -27.88 11.92 -13.59
CA GLU A 839 -29.35 11.98 -13.48
C GLU A 839 -30.10 11.93 -14.82
N GLY A 840 -29.69 12.72 -15.80
CA GLY A 840 -30.33 12.78 -17.12
C GLY A 840 -30.21 11.48 -17.91
N VAL A 841 -29.07 10.80 -17.80
CA VAL A 841 -28.84 9.47 -18.40
C VAL A 841 -29.70 8.40 -17.72
N VAL A 842 -29.74 8.38 -16.38
CA VAL A 842 -30.58 7.41 -15.64
C VAL A 842 -32.03 7.55 -16.07
N ARG A 843 -32.53 8.78 -16.22
CA ARG A 843 -33.89 9.02 -16.71
C ARG A 843 -34.10 8.49 -18.12
N ALA A 844 -33.19 8.80 -19.04
CA ALA A 844 -33.29 8.33 -20.43
C ALA A 844 -33.29 6.80 -20.55
N LEU A 845 -32.48 6.10 -19.74
CA LEU A 845 -32.44 4.64 -19.71
C LEU A 845 -33.75 4.03 -19.15
N LEU A 846 -34.29 4.61 -18.07
CA LEU A 846 -35.57 4.16 -17.49
C LEU A 846 -36.74 4.42 -18.47
N GLU A 847 -36.78 5.58 -19.12
CA GLU A 847 -37.75 5.91 -20.18
C GLU A 847 -37.72 4.91 -21.33
N ALA A 848 -36.54 4.34 -21.63
CA ALA A 848 -36.35 3.31 -22.65
C ALA A 848 -36.60 1.88 -22.15
N GLY A 849 -37.06 1.69 -20.90
CA GLY A 849 -37.44 0.40 -20.37
C GLY A 849 -36.33 -0.40 -19.69
N ALA A 850 -35.20 0.21 -19.33
CA ALA A 850 -34.12 -0.46 -18.58
C ALA A 850 -34.64 -1.02 -17.24
N GLU A 851 -34.29 -2.26 -16.91
CA GLU A 851 -34.74 -2.92 -15.69
C GLU A 851 -34.09 -2.29 -14.43
N VAL A 852 -34.95 -1.67 -13.62
CA VAL A 852 -34.57 -0.84 -12.46
C VAL A 852 -33.80 -1.58 -11.36
N ASP A 853 -33.96 -2.91 -11.28
CA ASP A 853 -33.50 -3.75 -10.15
C ASP A 853 -32.46 -4.80 -10.55
N ILE A 854 -31.80 -4.65 -11.71
CA ILE A 854 -30.71 -5.55 -12.10
C ILE A 854 -29.62 -5.55 -11.04
N GLU A 855 -29.29 -6.75 -10.58
CA GLU A 855 -28.19 -6.98 -9.65
C GLU A 855 -26.86 -7.00 -10.40
N VAL A 856 -25.92 -6.19 -9.92
CA VAL A 856 -24.56 -6.10 -10.42
C VAL A 856 -23.59 -6.58 -9.34
N ASN A 857 -22.49 -7.19 -9.77
CA ASN A 857 -21.46 -7.64 -8.83
C ASN A 857 -20.53 -6.49 -8.50
N ASN A 858 -20.52 -6.07 -7.23
CA ASN A 858 -19.50 -5.16 -6.73
C ASN A 858 -18.29 -6.00 -6.27
N HIS A 859 -17.41 -6.35 -7.21
CA HIS A 859 -16.21 -7.14 -6.93
C HIS A 859 -15.21 -6.37 -6.03
N ARG A 860 -14.82 -6.98 -4.90
CA ARG A 860 -13.60 -6.63 -4.16
C ARG A 860 -12.69 -7.85 -4.11
N GLU A 861 -11.50 -7.75 -4.70
CA GLU A 861 -10.40 -8.68 -4.42
C GLU A 861 -9.55 -8.13 -3.27
N TRP A 862 -9.36 -8.91 -2.21
CA TRP A 862 -8.41 -8.57 -1.16
C TRP A 862 -7.50 -9.77 -0.87
N ASN A 863 -6.19 -9.57 -0.94
CA ASN A 863 -5.21 -10.60 -0.61
C ASN A 863 -4.59 -10.27 0.75
N CYS A 864 -4.84 -11.14 1.73
CA CYS A 864 -4.29 -11.00 3.09
C CYS A 864 -3.55 -12.29 3.44
N GLY A 865 -2.23 -12.22 3.62
CA GLY A 865 -1.43 -13.35 4.08
C GLY A 865 -1.33 -14.54 3.11
N GLY A 866 -1.45 -14.32 1.79
CA GLY A 866 -1.34 -15.37 0.77
C GLY A 866 -2.65 -16.08 0.44
N TYR A 867 -3.78 -15.64 0.97
CA TYR A 867 -5.12 -16.13 0.63
C TYR A 867 -5.95 -15.03 -0.04
N ASN A 868 -6.49 -15.32 -1.22
CA ASN A 868 -7.44 -14.45 -1.91
C ASN A 868 -8.81 -14.54 -1.20
N TYR A 869 -9.26 -13.42 -0.63
CA TYR A 869 -10.64 -13.27 -0.17
C TYR A 869 -11.44 -12.51 -1.23
N HIS A 870 -12.47 -13.16 -1.76
CA HIS A 870 -13.46 -12.55 -2.65
C HIS A 870 -14.62 -12.02 -1.82
N ARG A 871 -14.90 -10.72 -1.86
CA ARG A 871 -16.20 -10.19 -1.42
C ARG A 871 -16.94 -9.70 -2.66
N CYS A 872 -17.91 -10.47 -3.11
CA CYS A 872 -18.89 -10.02 -4.10
C CYS A 872 -20.14 -9.61 -3.33
N ASP A 873 -20.44 -8.32 -3.31
CA ASP A 873 -21.74 -7.83 -2.86
C ASP A 873 -22.63 -7.68 -4.11
N THR A 874 -23.78 -8.34 -4.15
CA THR A 874 -24.78 -8.08 -5.20
C THR A 874 -25.48 -6.76 -4.89
N MET A 875 -25.44 -5.79 -5.80
CA MET A 875 -26.03 -4.46 -5.60
C MET A 875 -27.01 -4.12 -6.72
N THR A 876 -28.12 -3.45 -6.40
CA THR A 876 -29.00 -2.85 -7.42
C THR A 876 -28.64 -1.38 -7.67
N PRO A 877 -29.13 -0.75 -8.75
CA PRO A 877 -28.99 0.69 -8.96
C PRO A 877 -29.39 1.52 -7.72
N LEU A 878 -30.46 1.15 -7.01
CA LEU A 878 -30.89 1.87 -5.81
C LEU A 878 -29.83 1.82 -4.68
N HIS A 879 -29.14 0.69 -4.52
CA HIS A 879 -28.03 0.58 -3.58
C HIS A 879 -26.84 1.46 -4.00
N LEU A 880 -26.53 1.51 -5.30
CA LEU A 880 -25.46 2.35 -5.85
C LEU A 880 -25.77 3.84 -5.67
N ALA A 881 -27.01 4.26 -5.93
CA ALA A 881 -27.49 5.63 -5.73
C ALA A 881 -27.41 6.04 -4.24
N ALA A 882 -27.89 5.17 -3.35
CA ALA A 882 -27.82 5.36 -1.90
C ALA A 882 -26.37 5.47 -1.40
N LYS A 883 -25.49 4.60 -1.88
CA LYS A 883 -24.04 4.61 -1.56
C LYS A 883 -23.33 5.86 -2.11
N GLY A 884 -23.72 6.32 -3.30
CA GLY A 884 -23.22 7.52 -3.96
C GLY A 884 -23.81 8.83 -3.44
N LYS A 885 -24.82 8.76 -2.55
CA LYS A 885 -25.58 9.90 -2.03
C LYS A 885 -26.31 10.73 -3.11
N HIS A 886 -26.72 10.08 -4.19
CA HIS A 886 -27.41 10.71 -5.31
C HIS A 886 -28.92 10.80 -5.05
N LEU A 887 -29.36 11.77 -4.22
CA LEU A 887 -30.75 11.91 -3.76
C LEU A 887 -31.79 11.91 -4.90
N THR A 888 -31.50 12.65 -5.97
CA THR A 888 -32.41 12.73 -7.12
C THR A 888 -32.54 11.39 -7.83
N ILE A 889 -31.45 10.64 -7.96
CA ILE A 889 -31.43 9.31 -8.57
C ILE A 889 -32.17 8.30 -7.68
N VAL A 890 -31.99 8.36 -6.36
CA VAL A 890 -32.77 7.54 -5.41
C VAL A 890 -34.27 7.78 -5.62
N SER A 891 -34.68 9.04 -5.70
CA SER A 891 -36.08 9.41 -5.93
C SER A 891 -36.59 8.90 -7.28
N LEU A 892 -35.77 9.04 -8.33
CA LEU A 892 -36.09 8.59 -9.68
C LEU A 892 -36.28 7.06 -9.73
N LEU A 893 -35.34 6.29 -9.20
CA LEU A 893 -35.40 4.83 -9.18
C LEU A 893 -36.62 4.33 -8.39
N LEU A 894 -36.93 4.93 -7.24
CA LEU A 894 -38.12 4.58 -6.44
C LEU A 894 -39.43 4.86 -7.21
N ASN A 895 -39.52 6.00 -7.89
CA ASN A 895 -40.68 6.34 -8.72
C ASN A 895 -40.86 5.34 -9.89
N TRP A 896 -39.78 4.73 -10.36
CA TRP A 896 -39.76 3.70 -11.39
C TRP A 896 -39.85 2.27 -10.81
N GLY A 897 -40.26 2.13 -9.54
CA GLY A 897 -40.58 0.83 -8.95
C GLY A 897 -39.41 0.07 -8.36
N ALA A 898 -38.26 0.71 -8.12
CA ALA A 898 -37.11 0.06 -7.46
C ALA A 898 -37.50 -0.52 -6.10
N LYS A 899 -37.15 -1.79 -5.86
CA LYS A 899 -37.43 -2.46 -4.59
C LYS A 899 -36.58 -1.88 -3.46
N VAL A 900 -37.20 -1.03 -2.65
CA VAL A 900 -36.56 -0.30 -1.54
C VAL A 900 -35.83 -1.18 -0.52
N ASN A 901 -36.27 -2.43 -0.34
CA ASN A 901 -35.72 -3.38 0.63
C ASN A 901 -35.02 -4.58 -0.02
N LYS A 902 -34.68 -4.50 -1.31
CA LYS A 902 -33.97 -5.60 -1.98
C LYS A 902 -32.63 -5.84 -1.24
N PRO A 903 -32.33 -7.09 -0.83
CA PRO A 903 -31.12 -7.36 -0.06
C PRO A 903 -29.88 -7.36 -0.96
N SER A 904 -28.80 -6.71 -0.54
CA SER A 904 -27.46 -6.99 -1.06
C SER A 904 -26.85 -8.18 -0.33
N ILE A 905 -26.40 -9.20 -1.09
CA ILE A 905 -25.83 -10.43 -0.53
C ILE A 905 -24.31 -10.30 -0.56
N SER A 906 -23.68 -10.34 0.62
CA SER A 906 -22.22 -10.43 0.73
C SER A 906 -21.77 -11.89 0.77
N HIS A 907 -21.00 -12.32 -0.24
CA HIS A 907 -20.34 -13.61 -0.23
C HIS A 907 -19.00 -13.50 0.52
N THR A 908 -19.01 -13.69 1.85
CA THR A 908 -17.77 -13.95 2.61
C THR A 908 -17.87 -15.31 3.31
N THR A 909 -16.75 -16.02 3.42
CA THR A 909 -16.64 -17.40 3.94
C THR A 909 -16.93 -17.56 5.45
N SER A 910 -17.72 -16.69 6.08
CA SER A 910 -18.08 -16.86 7.49
C SER A 910 -19.38 -16.18 7.96
N ARG A 911 -19.90 -15.12 7.31
CA ARG A 911 -21.15 -14.45 7.73
C ARG A 911 -21.86 -13.75 6.57
N ARG A 912 -23.13 -14.11 6.30
CA ARG A 912 -24.01 -13.38 5.35
C ARG A 912 -24.50 -12.10 6.01
N ASN A 913 -23.87 -10.97 5.72
CA ASN A 913 -24.46 -9.66 6.04
C ASN A 913 -25.39 -9.27 4.88
N ILE A 914 -26.67 -9.11 5.19
CA ILE A 914 -27.67 -8.57 4.27
C ILE A 914 -27.81 -7.08 4.56
N MET A 915 -27.61 -6.25 3.53
CA MET A 915 -27.72 -4.79 3.62
C MET A 915 -28.73 -4.27 2.61
N ASN A 916 -29.64 -3.39 3.04
CA ASN A 916 -30.58 -2.68 2.17
C ASN A 916 -30.04 -1.28 1.78
N PRO A 917 -30.62 -0.57 0.79
CA PRO A 917 -30.22 0.78 0.40
C PRO A 917 -30.14 1.78 1.58
N LEU A 918 -31.06 1.69 2.54
CA LEU A 918 -31.07 2.55 3.74
C LEU A 918 -29.78 2.39 4.57
N SER A 919 -29.28 1.16 4.72
CA SER A 919 -28.02 0.88 5.43
C SER A 919 -26.79 1.52 4.76
N TYR A 920 -26.79 1.65 3.43
CA TYR A 920 -25.72 2.32 2.69
C TYR A 920 -25.74 3.85 2.89
N CYS A 921 -26.90 4.45 3.15
CA CYS A 921 -27.02 5.88 3.45
C CYS A 921 -26.49 6.25 4.84
N ALA A 922 -26.72 5.40 5.84
CA ALA A 922 -26.41 5.69 7.25
C ALA A 922 -24.92 5.49 7.60
N GLY A 923 -24.14 4.75 6.80
CA GLY A 923 -22.70 4.55 7.04
C GLY A 923 -22.35 3.60 8.19
N TYR A 924 -23.32 2.89 8.76
CA TYR A 924 -23.13 1.99 9.90
C TYR A 924 -23.16 0.51 9.48
N ASN A 925 -22.06 -0.21 9.73
CA ASN A 925 -22.07 -1.66 9.84
C ASN A 925 -22.67 -2.02 11.21
N PHE A 926 -23.93 -2.46 11.27
CA PHE A 926 -24.48 -3.05 12.50
C PHE A 926 -23.73 -4.38 12.78
N LYS A 927 -22.73 -4.34 13.67
CA LYS A 927 -22.02 -5.54 14.16
C LYS A 927 -22.81 -6.14 15.33
N ILE A 928 -23.41 -7.31 15.15
CA ILE A 928 -23.91 -8.12 16.28
C ILE A 928 -22.71 -8.93 16.83
N ARG A 929 -22.32 -8.71 18.09
CA ARG A 929 -21.36 -9.56 18.82
C ARG A 929 -22.14 -10.71 19.48
N PRO A 930 -21.72 -11.98 19.35
CA PRO A 930 -22.24 -13.03 20.22
C PRO A 930 -21.58 -12.89 21.60
N SER A 931 -22.37 -12.74 22.66
CA SER A 931 -21.90 -13.03 24.01
C SER A 931 -21.95 -14.54 24.23
N SER A 932 -20.88 -15.08 24.79
CA SER A 932 -20.79 -16.45 25.27
C SER A 932 -21.81 -16.68 26.40
N ASN A 933 -22.55 -17.79 26.26
CA ASN A 933 -23.34 -18.52 27.26
C ASN A 933 -24.88 -18.35 27.25
N SER A 934 -25.48 -19.55 27.25
CA SER A 934 -26.83 -19.99 27.65
C SER A 934 -28.05 -19.48 26.88
N TYR A 935 -28.76 -20.48 26.35
CA TYR A 935 -30.18 -20.53 26.06
C TYR A 935 -31.03 -19.65 26.99
N ASP A 936 -31.68 -18.63 26.43
CA ASP A 936 -33.09 -18.24 26.63
C ASP A 936 -33.32 -16.77 26.23
N VAL A 937 -34.41 -16.55 25.49
CA VAL A 937 -35.08 -15.25 25.19
C VAL A 937 -34.21 -14.12 24.61
N PHE A 938 -34.40 -13.85 23.31
CA PHE A 938 -33.91 -12.63 22.65
C PHE A 938 -34.69 -11.40 23.14
N GLU A 939 -34.23 -10.79 24.23
CA GLU A 939 -34.67 -9.46 24.61
C GLU A 939 -33.72 -8.41 23.97
N ILE A 940 -34.27 -7.62 23.05
CA ILE A 940 -33.58 -6.49 22.43
C ILE A 940 -33.44 -5.41 23.50
N SER A 941 -32.35 -5.45 24.27
CA SER A 941 -32.01 -4.38 25.20
C SER A 941 -31.60 -3.14 24.40
N SER A 942 -32.41 -2.08 24.53
CA SER A 942 -32.28 -0.72 23.98
C SER A 942 -32.82 -0.45 22.56
N HIS A 943 -34.15 -0.31 22.50
CA HIS A 943 -34.85 0.54 21.50
C HIS A 943 -34.30 1.99 21.44
N THR A 944 -33.55 2.44 22.43
CA THR A 944 -33.01 3.79 22.54
C THR A 944 -31.88 4.08 21.55
N THR A 945 -30.92 3.18 21.32
CA THR A 945 -29.76 3.47 20.44
C THR A 945 -30.09 3.44 18.95
N ILE A 946 -31.06 2.60 18.54
CA ILE A 946 -31.62 2.60 17.17
C ILE A 946 -32.45 3.86 16.95
N SER A 947 -33.24 4.28 17.95
CA SER A 947 -34.03 5.52 17.90
C SER A 947 -33.15 6.76 17.79
N THR A 948 -32.07 6.91 18.57
CA THR A 948 -31.23 8.14 18.52
C THR A 948 -30.45 8.28 17.21
N ALA A 949 -29.95 7.16 16.64
CA ALA A 949 -29.24 7.16 15.35
C ALA A 949 -30.19 7.39 14.17
N LEU A 950 -31.40 6.81 14.19
CA LEU A 950 -32.44 7.16 13.22
C LEU A 950 -32.95 8.59 13.41
N HIS A 951 -32.97 9.14 14.62
CA HIS A 951 -33.45 10.50 14.87
C HIS A 951 -32.49 11.56 14.29
N PHE A 952 -31.17 11.38 14.43
CA PHE A 952 -30.17 12.22 13.75
C PHE A 952 -30.12 11.99 12.23
N ALA A 953 -30.39 10.77 11.75
CA ALA A 953 -30.47 10.44 10.33
C ALA A 953 -31.79 10.87 9.67
N TYR A 954 -32.86 11.10 10.44
CA TYR A 954 -34.19 11.50 9.94
C TYR A 954 -34.17 12.84 9.20
N HIS A 955 -33.20 13.70 9.53
CA HIS A 955 -32.98 14.99 8.88
C HIS A 955 -32.20 14.90 7.56
N GLN A 956 -31.67 13.74 7.19
CA GLN A 956 -31.06 13.53 5.88
C GLN A 956 -32.19 13.31 4.85
N PRO A 957 -32.32 14.17 3.82
CA PRO A 957 -33.42 14.08 2.85
C PRO A 957 -33.55 12.71 2.17
N MET A 958 -32.43 12.02 1.96
CA MET A 958 -32.38 10.69 1.34
C MET A 958 -32.91 9.57 2.25
N VAL A 959 -32.61 9.64 3.56
CA VAL A 959 -33.12 8.69 4.56
C VAL A 959 -34.63 8.84 4.68
N LYS A 960 -35.12 10.08 4.75
CA LYS A 960 -36.56 10.37 4.75
C LYS A 960 -37.23 9.78 3.51
N LYS A 961 -36.65 10.00 2.31
CA LYS A 961 -37.20 9.50 1.05
C LYS A 961 -37.31 7.98 1.00
N LEU A 962 -36.27 7.27 1.46
CA LEU A 962 -36.27 5.80 1.53
C LEU A 962 -37.31 5.29 2.54
N LEU A 963 -37.42 5.92 3.71
CA LEU A 963 -38.42 5.58 4.73
C LEU A 963 -39.86 5.83 4.24
N GLU A 964 -40.10 6.95 3.53
CA GLU A 964 -41.39 7.26 2.89
C GLU A 964 -41.84 6.18 1.90
N HIS A 965 -40.89 5.49 1.26
CA HIS A 965 -41.17 4.40 0.32
C HIS A 965 -41.13 3.01 0.98
N GLY A 966 -41.11 2.95 2.32
CA GLY A 966 -41.21 1.70 3.08
C GLY A 966 -39.89 1.00 3.36
N ALA A 967 -38.75 1.71 3.37
CA ALA A 967 -37.47 1.13 3.77
C ALA A 967 -37.51 0.59 5.22
N ASP A 968 -37.10 -0.65 5.42
CA ASP A 968 -37.04 -1.28 6.73
C ASP A 968 -35.81 -0.79 7.51
N ALA A 969 -36.05 -0.11 8.63
CA ALA A 969 -35.02 0.34 9.56
C ALA A 969 -34.52 -0.80 10.47
N THR A 970 -35.26 -1.91 10.54
CA THR A 970 -34.90 -3.11 11.29
C THR A 970 -34.24 -4.09 10.32
N ASN A 971 -32.98 -4.44 10.52
CA ASN A 971 -32.26 -5.33 9.62
C ASN A 971 -32.70 -6.81 9.82
N LYS A 972 -34.00 -7.11 9.62
CA LYS A 972 -34.68 -8.38 9.97
C LYS A 972 -34.24 -9.60 9.16
N TYR A 973 -33.34 -9.45 8.19
CA TYR A 973 -32.99 -10.53 7.25
C TYR A 973 -31.92 -11.52 7.75
N SER A 974 -31.51 -11.46 9.03
CA SER A 974 -30.39 -12.30 9.53
C SER A 974 -30.72 -13.78 9.81
N VAL A 975 -31.88 -14.31 9.43
CA VAL A 975 -32.20 -15.74 9.65
C VAL A 975 -32.93 -16.34 8.43
N ILE A 976 -32.19 -16.96 7.52
CA ILE A 976 -32.74 -18.00 6.65
C ILE A 976 -32.24 -19.33 7.22
N HIS A 977 -33.13 -20.03 7.93
CA HIS A 977 -32.90 -21.39 8.37
C HIS A 977 -32.75 -22.32 7.15
N ASN A 978 -31.69 -23.12 7.16
CA ASN A 978 -31.37 -24.15 6.20
C ASN A 978 -32.48 -25.24 6.21
N PRO A 979 -33.17 -25.57 5.10
CA PRO A 979 -34.30 -26.50 5.11
C PRO A 979 -33.85 -27.96 4.99
N MET A 980 -32.88 -28.40 5.81
CA MET A 980 -32.36 -29.77 5.77
C MET A 980 -32.53 -30.58 7.06
N TYR A 981 -33.30 -30.09 8.03
CA TYR A 981 -33.73 -30.89 9.18
C TYR A 981 -35.22 -30.70 9.44
N ARG A 982 -36.03 -31.52 8.76
CA ARG A 982 -37.38 -31.87 9.22
C ARG A 982 -37.24 -33.08 10.13
N GLU A 983 -37.82 -32.95 11.32
CA GLU A 983 -38.44 -33.97 12.17
C GLU A 983 -38.03 -33.77 13.63
N LEU A 984 -38.93 -33.14 14.39
CA LEU A 984 -39.39 -33.61 15.70
C LEU A 984 -40.60 -32.76 16.10
N ARG A 985 -41.75 -33.44 16.22
CA ARG A 985 -43.02 -32.89 16.70
C ARG A 985 -42.92 -32.57 18.19
N CYS A 986 -43.60 -31.51 18.63
CA CYS A 986 -44.41 -31.56 19.85
C CYS A 986 -45.53 -30.49 19.81
N PRO A 987 -46.79 -30.83 20.20
CA PRO A 987 -47.97 -29.95 20.12
C PRO A 987 -48.23 -29.20 21.44
N ILE A 988 -49.34 -28.46 21.51
CA ILE A 988 -49.88 -27.58 22.60
C ILE A 988 -49.56 -26.10 22.29
N GLY A 989 -50.49 -25.15 22.18
CA GLY A 989 -51.93 -25.10 22.46
C GLY A 989 -52.28 -23.74 23.08
N MET A 990 -53.11 -22.95 22.38
CA MET A 990 -53.95 -21.82 22.85
C MET A 990 -53.33 -20.49 23.34
N GLY A 991 -53.82 -19.37 22.77
CA GLY A 991 -54.60 -18.42 23.57
C GLY A 991 -54.18 -16.92 23.62
N VAL A 992 -54.96 -16.09 22.90
CA VAL A 992 -55.53 -14.78 23.33
C VAL A 992 -54.66 -13.51 23.40
N PHE A 993 -54.84 -12.67 22.36
CA PHE A 993 -55.20 -11.23 22.32
C PHE A 993 -54.94 -10.27 23.51
N LEU A 994 -54.28 -9.16 23.15
CA LEU A 994 -54.51 -7.74 23.49
C LEU A 994 -54.83 -7.31 24.93
N CYS A 995 -54.01 -6.39 25.47
CA CYS A 995 -54.55 -5.19 26.12
C CYS A 995 -53.56 -4.01 26.16
N CYS A 996 -54.14 -2.81 26.04
CA CYS A 996 -53.65 -1.47 26.36
C CYS A 996 -52.78 -0.72 25.34
N PHE A 997 -53.05 0.54 25.01
CA PHE A 997 -54.24 1.39 25.03
C PHE A 997 -53.80 2.66 24.29
N CYS A 998 -54.57 3.09 23.30
CA CYS A 998 -54.36 4.33 22.56
C CYS A 998 -55.38 5.35 23.06
N CYS A 999 -54.92 6.49 23.59
CA CYS A 999 -55.55 7.83 23.60
C CYS A 999 -54.62 8.70 24.46
N SER A 1000 -54.06 9.81 23.98
CA SER A 1000 -54.80 10.99 23.55
C SER A 1000 -53.89 11.95 22.79
N ARG A 1001 -54.48 12.63 21.80
CA ARG A 1001 -54.02 13.93 21.25
C ARG A 1001 -53.74 14.94 22.38
N VAL A 1002 -52.83 15.89 22.15
CA VAL A 1002 -53.03 17.36 22.17
C VAL A 1002 -51.69 18.06 21.81
N TRP A 1003 -51.82 19.15 21.07
CA TRP A 1003 -50.80 20.04 20.51
C TRP A 1003 -49.77 20.63 21.51
N SER A 1004 -48.53 20.80 21.04
CA SER A 1004 -47.85 22.10 20.84
C SER A 1004 -46.56 21.90 20.05
#